data_AF-A0A1U9K8T4-F1
#
_entry.id   AF-A0A1U9K8T4-F1
#
_cell.length_a   1.000
_cell.length_b   1.000
_cell.length_c   1.000
_cell.angle_alpha   90.00
_cell.angle_beta   90.00
_cell.angle_gamma   90.00
#
_symmetry.space_group_name_H-M   'P 1'
#
loop_
_entity.id
_entity.type
_entity.pdbx_description
1 polymer ?
#
loop_
_entity_poly.entity_id
_entity_poly.type
_entity_poly.pdbx_seq_one_letter_code
_entity_poly.pdbx_strand_id
1 'polypeptide(L)'
;MACSFFRGISEAESRVSVPEAPRNLQIPTLAYDESSITLVWEKPENYDDIVDFNVYMDGKKIGSSSKDNSGPAKAYIDNFYENIDKDNFHTNILIHNFKVENLQPDTAYEFYVTSVNADGVESMPSNKITGRTTPVKDVFNVEDFGATADDDIKDTEAIQATIDAATPGSIVLIPEGKFISGEIWLKSDITFQVDGYLLGSPDAEDYSRGFWLYDYSTDERSFSLINAHTYDYGSLKNIRIVGDGVIDGNGWKYDDRHPTIDELGNELPRLVAGDNAKVTGGVKVVDGQMSPLDLDSKDTLGILAANQSYAAQQSGMNAKSAYATRSNLITVRGVDGMYYEGFTQLNPAFHGIVNLHSENIVVNGTVSKTYDGNNADGFEFGNSRNIMVFNNFLDTGDDSINFASGMGQAAANAEPTGNAWIFNNYIREGHGGVVTGSHTGGWIQELLVEDNIMYKTDVGLRCKTNTPMGGGARDILFRDNALESIDGDGPFVFTSSYTDPNAAILYEPAETISQFKDMEIVNTTVRNQEGQAQSILITGHRDVGEVFHENIVFRDVKFDNVRSTNIRYGKDIQFYDVEFTNVQDNDGDPWRIANSTGLVFENTTMSPVAEDAAQKPQWEKGSTVRAKSSSDGRSVTLTWSEATDNVGVQGYTVYKNGEKIGMDYTTVSGTSYTVHGLAPATEYTFKIEATDATGNRTSDGPEVNITTLGAKDTTPPTLPENTEIKELTTRIPASDTFSGKEEEVVYPGFTWASVAWEKSSDENGIAGYYVYANGELKGFTPQNQYTLTKLEPGTIYRVEVEAVDVAGNKVDYGTSLEIETAPPYPIGAPTIEGDLNATVKGSSVELSWNEATAVNQDIVGYRVYVNGQPVKPEGVEFTPINRAVTTRDTTFTVDGLDQGDYTFKVEAVGRGVKLSKRERLASQIPNGLVEVEEFRWSGSGPSTEVSLTADVSAADMKALVERFEEKGEFANRDAARSLIIHLTAVDHFERREAAEKVVKHMKRFKVLLDHQQDGELISERAFQALHSHADALMKKWEQSLR
;
A
#
# COMPACT_ATOMS: atom_id res chain seq x y z
N MET A 1 -14.94 43.11 49.00
CA MET A 1 -15.51 42.36 50.14
C MET A 1 -14.82 41.02 50.18
N ALA A 2 -14.20 40.69 51.30
CA ALA A 2 -13.48 39.45 51.51
C ALA A 2 -14.43 38.25 51.67
N CYS A 3 -14.11 37.11 51.05
CA CYS A 3 -14.43 35.79 51.59
C CYS A 3 -13.37 34.80 51.13
N SER A 4 -12.54 34.43 52.11
CA SER A 4 -11.59 33.33 52.12
C SER A 4 -12.30 31.99 51.97
N PHE A 5 -11.88 31.17 51.01
CA PHE A 5 -12.15 29.73 51.05
C PHE A 5 -11.07 29.03 51.88
N PHE A 6 -11.51 28.45 53.00
CA PHE A 6 -10.72 27.58 53.86
C PHE A 6 -10.33 26.31 53.09
N ARG A 7 -9.02 25.99 53.07
CA ARG A 7 -8.52 24.64 52.85
C ARG A 7 -9.06 23.75 53.97
N GLY A 8 -10.02 22.88 53.64
CA GLY A 8 -10.33 21.70 54.42
C GLY A 8 -9.28 20.64 54.12
N ILE A 9 -8.39 20.37 55.08
CA ILE A 9 -7.62 19.13 55.11
C ILE A 9 -8.59 18.05 55.56
N SER A 10 -9.12 17.27 54.61
CA SER A 10 -9.60 15.92 54.90
C SER A 10 -8.41 14.99 54.73
N GLU A 11 -8.10 14.19 55.74
CA GLU A 11 -7.30 12.98 55.61
C GLU A 11 -7.91 12.13 54.49
N ALA A 12 -7.36 12.21 53.29
CA ALA A 12 -7.59 11.22 52.26
C ALA A 12 -6.76 10.00 52.68
N GLU A 13 -7.43 8.98 53.21
CA GLU A 13 -6.91 7.62 53.13
C GLU A 13 -6.50 7.41 51.66
N SER A 14 -5.21 7.16 51.42
CA SER A 14 -4.69 6.81 50.10
C SER A 14 -5.33 5.49 49.69
N ARG A 15 -6.51 5.55 49.06
CA ARG A 15 -7.06 4.42 48.34
C ARG A 15 -6.11 4.17 47.19
N VAL A 16 -5.43 3.03 47.23
CA VAL A 16 -4.66 2.54 46.08
C VAL A 16 -5.61 2.51 44.88
N SER A 17 -5.31 3.27 43.83
CA SER A 17 -6.13 3.26 42.61
C SER A 17 -6.03 1.88 41.99
N VAL A 18 -7.17 1.34 41.56
CA VAL A 18 -7.17 0.09 40.78
C VAL A 18 -7.19 0.53 39.32
N PRO A 19 -6.20 0.13 38.50
CA PRO A 19 -6.15 0.55 37.10
C PRO A 19 -7.32 -0.06 36.30
N GLU A 20 -7.65 0.52 35.14
CA GLU A 20 -8.66 -0.02 34.24
C GLU A 20 -8.15 -1.24 33.46
N ALA A 21 -9.07 -2.12 33.06
CA ALA A 21 -8.74 -3.36 32.36
C ALA A 21 -8.35 -3.11 30.88
N PRO A 22 -7.36 -3.84 30.32
CA PRO A 22 -7.04 -3.76 28.91
C PRO A 22 -8.23 -4.15 28.03
N ARG A 23 -8.29 -3.59 26.82
CA ARG A 23 -9.38 -3.81 25.87
C ARG A 23 -8.90 -4.66 24.69
N ASN A 24 -9.85 -5.33 24.03
CA ASN A 24 -9.64 -6.00 22.76
C ASN A 24 -8.38 -6.91 22.69
N LEU A 25 -8.18 -7.77 23.70
CA LEU A 25 -7.18 -8.82 23.63
C LEU A 25 -7.48 -9.72 22.42
N GLN A 26 -6.50 -9.91 21.56
CA GLN A 26 -6.63 -10.67 20.31
C GLN A 26 -5.32 -11.38 19.93
N ILE A 27 -5.44 -12.38 19.05
CA ILE A 27 -4.30 -12.98 18.33
C ILE A 27 -4.28 -12.32 16.95
N PRO A 28 -3.21 -11.59 16.57
CA PRO A 28 -3.11 -11.03 15.23
C PRO A 28 -3.20 -12.12 14.16
N THR A 29 -3.64 -11.73 12.96
CA THR A 29 -3.80 -12.63 11.82
C THR A 29 -2.54 -13.48 11.60
N LEU A 30 -2.71 -14.81 11.65
CA LEU A 30 -1.67 -15.84 11.46
C LEU A 30 -0.46 -15.76 12.43
N ALA A 31 -0.58 -15.02 13.53
CA ALA A 31 0.47 -14.85 14.52
C ALA A 31 0.54 -16.01 15.54
N TYR A 32 0.55 -17.24 15.00
CA TYR A 32 0.64 -18.48 15.75
C TYR A 32 1.20 -19.60 14.88
N ASP A 33 1.82 -20.58 15.52
CA ASP A 33 2.32 -21.81 14.91
C ASP A 33 2.09 -23.01 15.84
N GLU A 34 2.82 -24.10 15.65
CA GLU A 34 2.68 -25.31 16.45
C GLU A 34 3.19 -25.18 17.89
N SER A 35 3.95 -24.13 18.19
CA SER A 35 4.66 -23.96 19.46
C SER A 35 4.56 -22.55 20.06
N SER A 36 3.99 -21.60 19.33
CA SER A 36 3.88 -20.21 19.76
C SER A 36 2.55 -19.55 19.38
N ILE A 37 2.13 -18.57 20.19
CA ILE A 37 0.98 -17.69 19.94
C ILE A 37 1.38 -16.27 20.38
N THR A 38 1.24 -15.30 19.48
CA THR A 38 1.43 -13.88 19.79
C THR A 38 0.10 -13.23 20.15
N LEU A 39 0.11 -12.47 21.25
CA LEU A 39 -1.03 -11.74 21.80
C LEU A 39 -0.79 -10.24 21.69
N VAL A 40 -1.85 -9.48 21.39
CA VAL A 40 -1.85 -8.01 21.42
C VAL A 40 -3.16 -7.51 22.04
N TRP A 41 -3.15 -6.32 22.62
CA TRP A 41 -4.33 -5.71 23.22
C TRP A 41 -4.26 -4.18 23.16
N GLU A 42 -5.41 -3.54 23.21
CA GLU A 42 -5.52 -2.10 23.32
C GLU A 42 -5.39 -1.66 24.78
N LYS A 43 -4.80 -0.48 24.99
CA LYS A 43 -4.87 0.22 26.27
C LYS A 43 -6.34 0.52 26.67
N PRO A 44 -6.67 0.60 27.97
CA PRO A 44 -7.93 1.16 28.41
C PRO A 44 -8.10 2.62 27.99
N GLU A 45 -9.28 3.20 28.19
CA GLU A 45 -9.52 4.62 27.88
C GLU A 45 -8.73 5.53 28.83
N ASN A 46 -8.64 5.17 30.11
CA ASN A 46 -7.76 5.81 31.08
C ASN A 46 -6.58 4.90 31.42
N TYR A 47 -5.37 5.34 31.06
CA TYR A 47 -4.13 4.59 31.25
C TYR A 47 -3.04 5.38 31.99
N ASP A 48 -3.39 6.52 32.60
CA ASP A 48 -2.43 7.44 33.23
C ASP A 48 -1.64 6.81 34.39
N ASP A 49 -2.22 5.83 35.08
CA ASP A 49 -1.58 5.14 36.21
C ASP A 49 -1.01 3.76 35.86
N ILE A 50 -1.07 3.34 34.59
CA ILE A 50 -0.59 2.05 34.11
C ILE A 50 0.90 2.13 33.78
N VAL A 51 1.67 1.13 34.19
CA VAL A 51 3.10 1.02 33.91
C VAL A 51 3.49 -0.30 33.23
N ASP A 52 2.60 -1.29 33.24
CA ASP A 52 2.88 -2.63 32.73
C ASP A 52 1.57 -3.43 32.52
N PHE A 53 1.68 -4.58 31.87
CA PHE A 53 0.59 -5.55 31.74
C PHE A 53 1.05 -6.96 32.11
N ASN A 54 0.23 -7.69 32.86
CA ASN A 54 0.46 -9.10 33.18
C ASN A 54 -0.37 -10.01 32.29
N VAL A 55 0.27 -11.03 31.73
CA VAL A 55 -0.36 -12.00 30.82
C VAL A 55 -0.63 -13.31 31.56
N TYR A 56 -1.82 -13.85 31.35
CA TYR A 56 -2.28 -15.08 31.98
C TYR A 56 -2.66 -16.12 30.93
N MET A 57 -2.26 -17.37 31.18
CA MET A 57 -2.63 -18.55 30.40
C MET A 57 -3.26 -19.59 31.33
N ASP A 58 -4.45 -20.07 31.00
CA ASP A 58 -5.22 -21.05 31.78
C ASP A 58 -5.32 -20.68 33.27
N GLY A 59 -5.52 -19.39 33.54
CA GLY A 59 -5.65 -18.84 34.89
C GLY A 59 -4.33 -18.66 35.66
N LYS A 60 -3.17 -18.91 35.05
CA LYS A 60 -1.85 -18.70 35.66
C LYS A 60 -1.11 -17.56 34.99
N LYS A 61 -0.50 -16.68 35.77
CA LYS A 61 0.38 -15.63 35.25
C LYS A 61 1.59 -16.28 34.59
N ILE A 62 1.87 -15.91 33.35
CA ILE A 62 3.00 -16.41 32.57
C ILE A 62 4.10 -15.38 32.35
N GLY A 63 3.78 -14.09 32.43
CA GLY A 63 4.78 -13.03 32.27
C GLY A 63 4.20 -11.62 32.37
N SER A 64 5.08 -10.65 32.22
CA SER A 64 4.84 -9.21 32.10
C SER A 64 5.24 -8.74 30.70
N SER A 65 4.46 -7.84 30.10
CA SER A 65 4.72 -7.34 28.75
C SER A 65 5.93 -6.41 28.66
N SER A 66 6.26 -5.67 29.71
CA SER A 66 7.48 -4.83 29.73
C SER A 66 8.74 -5.62 30.09
N LYS A 67 8.65 -6.65 30.94
CA LYS A 67 9.82 -7.35 31.50
C LYS A 67 10.18 -8.63 30.77
N ASP A 68 9.17 -9.40 30.38
CA ASP A 68 9.34 -10.76 29.86
C ASP A 68 9.12 -10.83 28.34
N ASN A 69 8.90 -9.68 27.68
CA ASN A 69 8.80 -9.58 26.23
C ASN A 69 10.18 -9.35 25.61
N SER A 70 10.37 -9.85 24.40
CA SER A 70 11.62 -9.81 23.65
C SER A 70 11.34 -9.53 22.17
N GLY A 71 12.30 -8.99 21.45
CA GLY A 71 12.18 -8.69 20.03
C GLY A 71 13.22 -7.66 19.62
N PRO A 72 13.37 -7.41 18.30
CA PRO A 72 14.42 -6.52 17.82
C PRO A 72 14.23 -5.09 18.31
N ALA A 73 13.00 -4.56 18.41
CA ALA A 73 12.78 -3.21 18.94
C ALA A 73 13.05 -3.10 20.46
N LYS A 74 12.73 -4.14 21.24
CA LYS A 74 12.65 -4.04 22.70
C LYS A 74 13.98 -3.63 23.35
N ALA A 75 15.09 -4.19 22.87
CA ALA A 75 16.43 -3.86 23.39
C ALA A 75 16.79 -2.38 23.15
N TYR A 76 16.41 -1.82 22.00
CA TYR A 76 16.62 -0.41 21.68
C TYR A 76 15.70 0.51 22.47
N ILE A 77 14.43 0.11 22.68
CA ILE A 77 13.49 0.82 23.54
C ILE A 77 14.01 0.91 24.98
N ASP A 78 14.49 -0.20 25.55
CA ASP A 78 15.04 -0.21 26.90
C ASP A 78 16.28 0.71 26.98
N ASN A 79 17.19 0.59 26.00
CA ASN A 79 18.36 1.45 25.92
C ASN A 79 18.01 2.94 25.74
N PHE A 80 16.93 3.26 25.03
CA PHE A 80 16.46 4.63 24.88
C PHE A 80 16.16 5.25 26.24
N TYR A 81 15.34 4.61 27.08
CA TYR A 81 15.02 5.15 28.40
C TYR A 81 16.19 5.08 29.38
N GLU A 82 17.03 4.04 29.31
CA GLU A 82 18.17 3.88 30.23
C GLU A 82 19.32 4.83 29.92
N ASN A 83 19.63 5.02 28.64
CA ASN A 83 20.90 5.62 28.20
C ASN A 83 20.75 6.87 27.32
N ILE A 84 19.58 7.12 26.74
CA ILE A 84 19.30 8.31 25.93
C ILE A 84 18.47 9.31 26.75
N ASP A 85 17.30 8.93 27.26
CA ASP A 85 16.39 9.76 28.04
C ASP A 85 16.71 9.84 29.56
N LYS A 86 17.95 10.19 29.90
CA LYS A 86 18.44 10.07 31.29
C LYS A 86 17.74 10.97 32.32
N ASP A 87 17.10 12.04 31.88
CA ASP A 87 16.37 13.00 32.71
C ASP A 87 14.86 12.74 32.72
N ASN A 88 14.38 11.69 32.05
CA ASN A 88 12.96 11.28 31.96
C ASN A 88 12.10 12.41 31.35
N PHE A 89 12.57 12.99 30.25
CA PHE A 89 11.81 14.00 29.52
C PHE A 89 10.69 13.35 28.70
N HIS A 90 10.98 12.21 28.08
CA HIS A 90 10.07 11.60 27.13
C HIS A 90 8.88 10.94 27.83
N THR A 91 7.77 10.87 27.10
CA THR A 91 6.62 10.06 27.51
C THR A 91 7.06 8.60 27.60
N ASN A 92 6.59 7.88 28.61
CA ASN A 92 6.88 6.45 28.74
C ASN A 92 5.86 5.68 27.90
N ILE A 93 6.34 5.00 26.87
CA ILE A 93 5.50 4.08 26.11
C ILE A 93 5.12 2.87 26.95
N LEU A 94 3.98 2.26 26.61
CA LEU A 94 3.53 0.99 27.18
C LEU A 94 3.70 -0.14 26.16
N ILE A 95 4.24 -1.27 26.58
CA ILE A 95 4.36 -2.45 25.71
C ILE A 95 3.10 -3.29 25.81
N HIS A 96 2.33 -3.37 24.73
CA HIS A 96 1.03 -4.08 24.70
C HIS A 96 0.95 -5.26 23.71
N ASN A 97 2.06 -6.00 23.59
CA ASN A 97 2.12 -7.33 22.97
C ASN A 97 2.81 -8.35 23.90
N PHE A 98 2.62 -9.65 23.62
CA PHE A 98 3.36 -10.73 24.28
C PHE A 98 3.40 -11.99 23.40
N LYS A 99 4.58 -12.54 23.14
CA LYS A 99 4.72 -13.84 22.46
C LYS A 99 4.79 -14.97 23.49
N VAL A 100 3.81 -15.88 23.45
CA VAL A 100 3.80 -17.08 24.29
C VAL A 100 4.47 -18.20 23.51
N GLU A 101 5.57 -18.73 24.05
CA GLU A 101 6.37 -19.77 23.39
C GLU A 101 6.34 -21.10 24.15
N ASN A 102 6.98 -22.13 23.59
CA ASN A 102 7.09 -23.47 24.17
C ASN A 102 5.73 -24.16 24.43
N LEU A 103 4.72 -23.82 23.62
CA LEU A 103 3.40 -24.44 23.64
C LEU A 103 3.44 -25.83 22.99
N GLN A 104 2.47 -26.67 23.37
CA GLN A 104 2.26 -27.95 22.70
C GLN A 104 1.49 -27.77 21.37
N PRO A 105 1.83 -28.53 20.32
CA PRO A 105 1.09 -28.56 19.06
C PRO A 105 -0.38 -28.95 19.23
N ASP A 106 -1.23 -28.46 18.33
CA ASP A 106 -2.69 -28.72 18.28
C ASP A 106 -3.39 -28.63 19.65
N THR A 107 -3.01 -27.63 20.44
CA THR A 107 -3.49 -27.46 21.82
C THR A 107 -4.12 -26.08 21.99
N ALA A 108 -5.28 -26.06 22.64
CA ALA A 108 -6.00 -24.83 22.94
C ALA A 108 -5.63 -24.30 24.33
N TYR A 109 -5.45 -22.99 24.44
CA TYR A 109 -5.10 -22.27 25.66
C TYR A 109 -6.04 -21.07 25.84
N GLU A 110 -6.48 -20.81 27.07
CA GLU A 110 -7.24 -19.59 27.40
C GLU A 110 -6.28 -18.47 27.83
N PHE A 111 -6.43 -17.28 27.24
CA PHE A 111 -5.62 -16.10 27.58
C PHE A 111 -6.47 -14.94 28.11
N TYR A 112 -5.90 -14.17 29.05
CA TYR A 112 -6.35 -12.83 29.41
C TYR A 112 -5.18 -11.97 29.90
N VAL A 113 -5.37 -10.65 29.91
CA VAL A 113 -4.35 -9.68 30.32
C VAL A 113 -4.94 -8.75 31.38
N THR A 114 -4.11 -8.26 32.29
CA THR A 114 -4.47 -7.23 33.28
C THR A 114 -3.46 -6.09 33.23
N SER A 115 -3.93 -4.85 33.26
CA SER A 115 -3.11 -3.66 33.54
C SER A 115 -2.54 -3.70 34.95
N VAL A 116 -1.35 -3.13 35.13
CA VAL A 116 -0.62 -3.04 36.39
C VAL A 116 -0.20 -1.59 36.61
N ASN A 117 -0.46 -1.05 37.80
CA ASN A 117 -0.01 0.29 38.17
C ASN A 117 1.35 0.28 38.89
N ALA A 118 1.89 1.45 39.20
CA ALA A 118 3.19 1.61 39.86
C ALA A 118 3.29 0.94 41.25
N ASP A 119 2.16 0.77 41.96
CA ASP A 119 2.09 0.06 43.25
C ASP A 119 2.03 -1.47 43.09
N GLY A 120 1.96 -1.97 41.85
CA GLY A 120 1.83 -3.39 41.52
C GLY A 120 0.40 -3.92 41.65
N VAL A 121 -0.61 -3.05 41.73
CA VAL A 121 -2.03 -3.45 41.74
C VAL A 121 -2.50 -3.75 40.34
N GLU A 122 -3.16 -4.89 40.18
CA GLU A 122 -3.73 -5.34 38.91
C GLU A 122 -5.19 -4.90 38.76
N SER A 123 -5.57 -4.57 37.54
CA SER A 123 -6.94 -4.33 37.11
C SER A 123 -7.78 -5.62 37.10
N MET A 124 -9.07 -5.49 36.75
CA MET A 124 -9.87 -6.63 36.32
C MET A 124 -9.30 -7.24 35.02
N PRO A 125 -9.52 -8.54 34.74
CA PRO A 125 -9.13 -9.15 33.46
C PRO A 125 -9.74 -8.43 32.25
N SER A 126 -9.00 -8.40 31.15
CA SER A 126 -9.50 -8.13 29.80
C SER A 126 -10.59 -9.13 29.38
N ASN A 127 -11.09 -9.01 28.14
CA ASN A 127 -11.78 -10.13 27.50
C ASN A 127 -10.87 -11.37 27.48
N LYS A 128 -11.47 -12.54 27.69
CA LYS A 128 -10.80 -13.83 27.56
C LYS A 128 -10.88 -14.30 26.11
N ILE A 129 -9.79 -14.84 25.59
CA ILE A 129 -9.75 -15.47 24.27
C ILE A 129 -9.21 -16.90 24.37
N THR A 130 -9.53 -17.73 23.39
CA THR A 130 -8.94 -19.07 23.25
C THR A 130 -8.11 -19.12 21.97
N GLY A 131 -6.81 -19.30 22.11
CA GLY A 131 -5.90 -19.57 21.00
C GLY A 131 -5.63 -21.06 20.87
N ARG A 132 -5.47 -21.57 19.65
CA ARG A 132 -5.07 -22.95 19.38
C ARG A 132 -3.83 -22.94 18.49
N THR A 133 -2.76 -23.59 18.94
CA THR A 133 -1.55 -23.83 18.13
C THR A 133 -1.87 -24.72 16.93
N THR A 134 -1.11 -24.60 15.85
CA THR A 134 -1.28 -25.51 14.71
C THR A 134 -0.79 -26.93 15.05
N PRO A 135 -1.21 -27.96 14.29
CA PRO A 135 -0.46 -29.20 14.25
C PRO A 135 0.98 -28.95 13.78
N VAL A 136 1.88 -29.91 14.05
CA VAL A 136 3.23 -29.90 13.46
C VAL A 136 3.09 -29.90 11.94
N LYS A 137 3.76 -28.94 11.30
CA LYS A 137 3.70 -28.75 9.85
C LYS A 137 4.74 -29.61 9.15
N ASP A 138 4.41 -30.04 7.94
CA ASP A 138 5.40 -30.64 7.04
C ASP A 138 6.42 -29.57 6.61
N VAL A 139 7.68 -29.96 6.50
CA VAL A 139 8.79 -29.08 6.09
C VAL A 139 9.33 -29.55 4.74
N PHE A 140 9.39 -28.62 3.79
CA PHE A 140 9.99 -28.77 2.48
C PHE A 140 11.29 -27.96 2.48
N ASN A 141 12.44 -28.63 2.66
CA ASN A 141 13.75 -27.99 2.61
C ASN A 141 14.18 -27.84 1.15
N VAL A 142 14.62 -26.64 0.76
CA VAL A 142 15.07 -26.37 -0.62
C VAL A 142 16.25 -27.23 -1.07
N GLU A 143 17.09 -27.70 -0.14
CA GLU A 143 18.19 -28.61 -0.44
C GLU A 143 17.71 -29.96 -0.99
N ASP A 144 16.53 -30.43 -0.56
CA ASP A 144 15.92 -31.67 -1.06
C ASP A 144 15.47 -31.55 -2.53
N PHE A 145 15.36 -30.32 -3.04
CA PHE A 145 14.99 -29.99 -4.41
C PHE A 145 16.19 -29.53 -5.25
N GLY A 146 17.41 -29.64 -4.70
CA GLY A 146 18.66 -29.39 -5.42
C GLY A 146 19.25 -28.00 -5.23
N ALA A 147 18.70 -27.17 -4.33
CA ALA A 147 19.36 -25.93 -3.93
C ALA A 147 20.66 -26.26 -3.19
N THR A 148 21.71 -25.47 -3.41
CA THR A 148 23.01 -25.67 -2.78
C THR A 148 23.42 -24.39 -2.06
N ALA A 149 23.75 -24.51 -0.77
CA ALA A 149 24.29 -23.40 -0.01
C ALA A 149 25.73 -23.06 -0.48
N ASP A 150 25.85 -22.23 -1.52
CA ASP A 150 27.11 -21.71 -2.05
C ASP A 150 26.99 -20.29 -2.65
N ASP A 151 28.13 -19.70 -3.02
CA ASP A 151 28.21 -18.31 -3.50
C ASP A 151 28.20 -18.18 -5.04
N ASP A 152 28.07 -19.29 -5.78
CA ASP A 152 28.33 -19.32 -7.23
C ASP A 152 27.14 -19.85 -8.07
N ILE A 153 26.19 -20.57 -7.46
CA ILE A 153 25.06 -21.20 -8.16
C ILE A 153 23.76 -20.47 -7.84
N LYS A 154 22.92 -20.26 -8.87
CA LYS A 154 21.56 -19.74 -8.71
C LYS A 154 20.61 -20.89 -8.41
N ASP A 155 19.89 -20.80 -7.29
CA ASP A 155 18.96 -21.80 -6.77
C ASP A 155 17.49 -21.53 -7.15
N THR A 156 17.22 -20.52 -7.98
CA THR A 156 15.86 -20.07 -8.32
C THR A 156 14.91 -21.21 -8.69
N GLU A 157 15.35 -22.12 -9.58
CA GLU A 157 14.54 -23.25 -10.03
C GLU A 157 14.25 -24.24 -8.89
N ALA A 158 15.24 -24.52 -8.04
CA ALA A 158 15.09 -25.45 -6.91
C ALA A 158 14.17 -24.86 -5.82
N ILE A 159 14.33 -23.57 -5.51
CA ILE A 159 13.47 -22.86 -4.56
C ILE A 159 12.02 -22.83 -5.09
N GLN A 160 11.82 -22.47 -6.36
CA GLN A 160 10.48 -22.46 -6.95
C GLN A 160 9.87 -23.86 -6.99
N ALA A 161 10.64 -24.89 -7.34
CA ALA A 161 10.17 -26.28 -7.31
C ALA A 161 9.73 -26.73 -5.91
N THR A 162 10.42 -26.25 -4.86
CA THR A 162 10.06 -26.50 -3.46
C THR A 162 8.73 -25.84 -3.11
N ILE A 163 8.54 -24.57 -3.51
CA ILE A 163 7.27 -23.83 -3.30
C ILE A 163 6.12 -24.50 -4.04
N ASP A 164 6.35 -24.93 -5.29
CA ASP A 164 5.37 -25.64 -6.09
C ASP A 164 4.95 -26.96 -5.41
N ALA A 165 5.92 -27.71 -4.87
CA ALA A 165 5.68 -28.99 -4.20
C ALA A 165 5.00 -28.87 -2.82
N ALA A 166 5.20 -27.74 -2.14
CA ALA A 166 4.66 -27.51 -0.79
C ALA A 166 3.14 -27.73 -0.71
N THR A 167 2.69 -28.45 0.32
CA THR A 167 1.27 -28.71 0.57
C THR A 167 0.64 -27.56 1.40
N PRO A 168 -0.69 -27.35 1.34
CA PRO A 168 -1.34 -26.35 2.19
C PRO A 168 -1.03 -26.56 3.68
N GLY A 169 -0.63 -25.49 4.36
CA GLY A 169 -0.21 -25.45 5.75
C GLY A 169 1.28 -25.74 6.00
N SER A 170 2.04 -26.16 4.99
CA SER A 170 3.45 -26.56 5.15
C SER A 170 4.43 -25.38 5.23
N ILE A 171 5.67 -25.70 5.62
CA ILE A 171 6.81 -24.79 5.66
C ILE A 171 7.71 -25.06 4.45
N VAL A 172 8.05 -24.02 3.69
CA VAL A 172 9.17 -24.01 2.74
C VAL A 172 10.35 -23.38 3.47
N LEU A 173 11.43 -24.14 3.66
CA LEU A 173 12.57 -23.74 4.48
C LEU A 173 13.78 -23.38 3.61
N ILE A 174 14.29 -22.16 3.77
CA ILE A 174 15.67 -21.76 3.43
C ILE A 174 16.52 -21.97 4.69
N PRO A 175 17.29 -23.06 4.77
CA PRO A 175 18.06 -23.40 5.97
C PRO A 175 19.29 -22.50 6.13
N GLU A 176 20.06 -22.71 7.20
CA GLU A 176 21.38 -22.08 7.37
C GLU A 176 22.27 -22.32 6.14
N GLY A 177 22.85 -21.25 5.61
CA GLY A 177 23.56 -21.26 4.33
C GLY A 177 23.21 -20.02 3.52
N LYS A 178 23.94 -19.79 2.42
CA LYS A 178 23.65 -18.70 1.49
C LYS A 178 23.15 -19.27 0.18
N PHE A 179 22.00 -18.77 -0.28
CA PHE A 179 21.31 -19.22 -1.48
C PHE A 179 21.06 -18.02 -2.38
N ILE A 180 21.33 -18.15 -3.67
CA ILE A 180 21.18 -17.05 -4.64
C ILE A 180 19.93 -17.30 -5.47
N SER A 181 19.03 -16.33 -5.57
CA SER A 181 17.79 -16.48 -6.34
C SER A 181 17.48 -15.27 -7.20
N GLY A 182 16.90 -15.54 -8.37
CA GLY A 182 16.06 -14.59 -9.10
C GLY A 182 14.67 -14.48 -8.47
N GLU A 183 13.71 -13.99 -9.24
CA GLU A 183 12.32 -13.89 -8.78
C GLU A 183 11.71 -15.26 -8.43
N ILE A 184 11.01 -15.34 -7.30
CA ILE A 184 10.22 -16.50 -6.88
C ILE A 184 8.77 -16.11 -6.59
N TRP A 185 7.87 -17.09 -6.69
CA TRP A 185 6.41 -16.92 -6.63
C TRP A 185 5.78 -17.79 -5.54
N LEU A 186 5.28 -17.14 -4.49
CA LEU A 186 4.54 -17.74 -3.39
C LEU A 186 3.07 -18.02 -3.80
N LYS A 187 2.43 -18.93 -3.05
CA LYS A 187 1.03 -19.32 -3.22
C LYS A 187 0.31 -19.35 -1.86
N SER A 188 -1.00 -19.52 -1.85
CA SER A 188 -1.79 -19.57 -0.62
C SER A 188 -1.36 -20.69 0.33
N ASP A 189 -1.64 -20.47 1.62
CA ASP A 189 -1.54 -21.46 2.69
C ASP A 189 -0.11 -22.04 2.84
N ILE A 190 0.91 -21.19 2.80
CA ILE A 190 2.30 -21.62 3.05
C ILE A 190 2.99 -20.72 4.07
N THR A 191 4.00 -21.27 4.75
CA THR A 191 5.00 -20.50 5.48
C THR A 191 6.32 -20.56 4.71
N PHE A 192 6.82 -19.44 4.22
CA PHE A 192 8.18 -19.32 3.67
C PHE A 192 9.12 -18.88 4.81
N GLN A 193 9.94 -19.80 5.29
CA GLN A 193 10.82 -19.59 6.44
C GLN A 193 12.27 -19.42 5.98
N VAL A 194 12.90 -18.31 6.37
CA VAL A 194 14.28 -17.97 6.04
C VAL A 194 15.11 -17.94 7.32
N ASP A 195 15.84 -19.02 7.59
CA ASP A 195 16.76 -19.12 8.73
C ASP A 195 18.21 -18.86 8.30
N GLY A 196 18.52 -18.99 7.00
CA GLY A 196 19.82 -18.66 6.42
C GLY A 196 19.89 -17.28 5.76
N TYR A 197 20.49 -17.23 4.57
CA TYR A 197 20.73 -16.02 3.81
C TYR A 197 20.22 -16.19 2.36
N LEU A 198 19.15 -15.48 2.00
CA LEU A 198 18.63 -15.44 0.64
C LEU A 198 19.14 -14.17 -0.06
N LEU A 199 20.05 -14.33 -1.03
CA LEU A 199 20.64 -13.24 -1.79
C LEU A 199 19.97 -13.12 -3.16
N GLY A 200 19.52 -11.91 -3.51
CA GLY A 200 19.06 -11.58 -4.85
C GLY A 200 20.17 -11.70 -5.88
N SER A 201 19.89 -12.35 -7.00
CA SER A 201 20.78 -12.38 -8.15
C SER A 201 21.10 -10.94 -8.60
N PRO A 202 22.36 -10.64 -8.97
CA PRO A 202 22.72 -9.34 -9.50
C PRO A 202 22.25 -9.15 -10.96
N ASP A 203 21.80 -10.21 -11.65
CA ASP A 203 21.50 -10.17 -13.08
C ASP A 203 20.07 -9.72 -13.35
N ALA A 204 19.91 -8.72 -14.24
CA ALA A 204 18.60 -8.16 -14.57
C ALA A 204 17.66 -9.16 -15.26
N GLU A 205 18.20 -10.20 -15.92
CA GLU A 205 17.42 -11.21 -16.64
C GLU A 205 16.74 -12.23 -15.75
N ASP A 206 17.14 -12.32 -14.48
CA ASP A 206 16.51 -13.19 -13.48
C ASP A 206 15.24 -12.57 -12.86
N TYR A 207 14.87 -11.37 -13.31
CA TYR A 207 13.68 -10.63 -12.89
C TYR A 207 12.91 -10.20 -14.13
N SER A 208 11.72 -10.76 -14.30
CA SER A 208 10.83 -10.41 -15.38
C SER A 208 10.39 -8.95 -15.27
N ARG A 209 10.28 -8.27 -16.41
CA ARG A 209 9.60 -6.96 -16.51
C ARG A 209 8.14 -7.16 -16.90
N GLY A 210 7.27 -6.28 -16.41
CA GLY A 210 5.84 -6.37 -16.65
C GLY A 210 4.99 -6.16 -15.40
N PHE A 211 5.53 -5.50 -14.38
CA PHE A 211 4.77 -5.08 -13.21
C PHE A 211 4.33 -3.62 -13.37
N TRP A 212 3.05 -3.34 -13.14
CA TRP A 212 2.52 -1.97 -13.07
C TRP A 212 1.97 -1.71 -11.68
N LEU A 213 2.33 -0.57 -11.07
CA LEU A 213 1.90 -0.23 -9.71
C LEU A 213 0.37 -0.06 -9.62
N TYR A 214 -0.23 0.62 -10.59
CA TYR A 214 -1.68 0.81 -10.71
C TYR A 214 -2.19 0.39 -12.09
N ASP A 215 -3.49 0.11 -12.21
CA ASP A 215 -4.08 -0.25 -13.50
C ASP A 215 -3.91 0.84 -14.58
N TYR A 216 -3.84 2.11 -14.21
CA TYR A 216 -3.62 3.23 -15.15
C TYR A 216 -2.14 3.65 -15.27
N SER A 217 -1.22 2.96 -14.58
CA SER A 217 0.21 3.29 -14.65
C SER A 217 0.76 3.10 -16.06
N THR A 218 1.75 3.92 -16.41
CA THR A 218 2.55 3.80 -17.65
C THR A 218 4.01 3.46 -17.38
N ASP A 219 4.38 3.34 -16.10
CA ASP A 219 5.69 2.89 -15.64
C ASP A 219 5.71 1.37 -15.49
N GLU A 220 6.35 0.71 -16.46
CA GLU A 220 6.63 -0.73 -16.42
C GLU A 220 7.81 -0.98 -15.48
N ARG A 221 7.67 -1.89 -14.52
CA ARG A 221 8.72 -2.28 -13.56
C ARG A 221 9.08 -3.76 -13.64
N SER A 222 10.17 -4.13 -12.98
CA SER A 222 10.54 -5.53 -12.72
C SER A 222 9.79 -6.09 -11.51
N PHE A 223 9.54 -7.39 -11.51
CA PHE A 223 9.06 -8.11 -10.34
C PHE A 223 10.13 -8.23 -9.26
N SER A 224 9.72 -8.57 -8.05
CA SER A 224 10.57 -8.57 -6.85
C SER A 224 11.38 -9.85 -6.71
N LEU A 225 12.29 -9.90 -5.73
CA LEU A 225 12.92 -11.17 -5.33
C LEU A 225 11.85 -12.17 -4.87
N ILE A 226 10.94 -11.75 -3.98
CA ILE A 226 9.82 -12.59 -3.52
C ILE A 226 8.49 -11.96 -3.94
N ASN A 227 7.62 -12.75 -4.58
CA ASN A 227 6.34 -12.29 -5.10
C ASN A 227 5.18 -13.16 -4.61
N ALA A 228 4.07 -12.53 -4.22
CA ALA A 228 2.75 -13.17 -4.17
C ALA A 228 1.79 -12.25 -4.92
N HIS A 229 1.22 -12.68 -6.03
CA HIS A 229 0.54 -11.73 -6.93
C HIS A 229 -0.76 -12.28 -7.51
N THR A 230 -1.83 -11.49 -7.38
CA THR A 230 -3.09 -11.70 -8.07
C THR A 230 -3.76 -10.36 -8.36
N TYR A 231 -4.52 -10.28 -9.47
CA TYR A 231 -5.44 -9.17 -9.77
C TYR A 231 -6.88 -9.47 -9.32
N ASP A 232 -7.11 -10.68 -8.82
CA ASP A 232 -8.33 -11.09 -8.14
C ASP A 232 -8.10 -10.94 -6.63
N TYR A 233 -8.21 -9.70 -6.15
CA TYR A 233 -7.77 -9.35 -4.80
C TYR A 233 -8.51 -10.15 -3.73
N GLY A 234 -7.75 -10.78 -2.83
CA GLY A 234 -8.25 -11.68 -1.79
C GLY A 234 -8.28 -13.16 -2.19
N SER A 235 -7.91 -13.51 -3.42
CA SER A 235 -7.85 -14.91 -3.86
C SER A 235 -6.65 -15.67 -3.30
N LEU A 236 -5.55 -14.96 -3.03
CA LEU A 236 -4.40 -15.51 -2.33
C LEU A 236 -4.59 -15.32 -0.83
N LYS A 237 -4.32 -16.36 -0.03
CA LYS A 237 -4.64 -16.35 1.40
C LYS A 237 -3.57 -16.98 2.25
N ASN A 238 -3.52 -16.57 3.51
CA ASN A 238 -2.79 -17.26 4.58
C ASN A 238 -1.30 -17.49 4.27
N ILE A 239 -0.60 -16.45 3.83
CA ILE A 239 0.82 -16.52 3.51
C ILE A 239 1.62 -15.98 4.70
N ARG A 240 2.67 -16.69 5.09
CA ARG A 240 3.61 -16.27 6.15
C ARG A 240 5.02 -16.19 5.58
N ILE A 241 5.77 -15.13 5.89
CA ILE A 241 7.23 -15.03 5.65
C ILE A 241 7.89 -14.83 7.00
N VAL A 242 8.66 -15.81 7.45
CA VAL A 242 9.19 -15.85 8.83
C VAL A 242 10.66 -16.29 8.85
N GLY A 243 11.24 -16.38 10.04
CA GLY A 243 12.61 -16.85 10.28
C GLY A 243 13.49 -15.78 10.89
N ASP A 244 14.70 -16.11 11.31
CA ASP A 244 15.67 -15.18 11.91
C ASP A 244 16.84 -14.85 10.97
N GLY A 245 16.77 -15.33 9.71
CA GLY A 245 17.75 -15.13 8.67
C GLY A 245 17.67 -13.76 7.97
N VAL A 246 18.35 -13.66 6.82
CA VAL A 246 18.49 -12.43 6.04
C VAL A 246 17.94 -12.61 4.63
N ILE A 247 17.16 -11.64 4.17
CA ILE A 247 16.73 -11.48 2.78
C ILE A 247 17.43 -10.24 2.24
N ASP A 248 18.41 -10.44 1.36
CA ASP A 248 19.27 -9.39 0.77
C ASP A 248 18.93 -9.18 -0.70
N GLY A 249 18.50 -7.98 -1.09
CA GLY A 249 18.11 -7.66 -2.46
C GLY A 249 19.28 -7.42 -3.42
N ASN A 250 20.51 -7.38 -2.93
CA ASN A 250 21.73 -7.13 -3.70
C ASN A 250 21.66 -5.85 -4.56
N GLY A 251 21.01 -4.82 -4.03
CA GLY A 251 20.64 -3.62 -4.77
C GLY A 251 21.80 -2.66 -5.02
N TRP A 252 22.53 -2.33 -3.95
CA TRP A 252 23.44 -1.21 -3.87
C TRP A 252 24.79 -1.60 -3.28
N LYS A 253 25.80 -0.80 -3.62
CA LYS A 253 27.10 -0.84 -2.94
C LYS A 253 27.02 -0.15 -1.58
N TYR A 254 27.94 -0.50 -0.68
CA TYR A 254 28.17 0.26 0.54
C TYR A 254 28.95 1.55 0.26
N ASP A 255 28.72 2.59 1.07
CA ASP A 255 29.55 3.80 1.02
C ASP A 255 30.77 3.73 1.95
N ASP A 256 31.65 4.74 1.87
CA ASP A 256 32.92 4.79 2.59
C ASP A 256 32.80 4.83 4.13
N ARG A 257 31.61 5.09 4.69
CA ARG A 257 31.34 5.09 6.14
C ARG A 257 30.89 3.74 6.67
N HIS A 258 30.71 2.73 5.82
CA HIS A 258 30.28 1.40 6.23
C HIS A 258 31.41 0.59 6.92
N PRO A 259 31.10 -0.18 7.99
CA PRO A 259 29.86 -0.16 8.76
C PRO A 259 29.78 1.06 9.70
N THR A 260 28.56 1.48 10.02
CA THR A 260 28.29 2.41 11.12
C THR A 260 28.06 1.62 12.41
N ILE A 261 28.17 2.30 13.55
CA ILE A 261 27.89 1.72 14.87
C ILE A 261 26.65 2.39 15.44
N ASP A 262 25.68 1.57 15.87
CA ASP A 262 24.44 2.05 16.47
C ASP A 262 24.56 2.33 17.99
N GLU A 263 23.47 2.76 18.58
CA GLU A 263 23.33 3.13 19.99
C GLU A 263 23.36 1.95 20.97
N LEU A 264 23.27 0.71 20.49
CA LEU A 264 23.55 -0.50 21.26
C LEU A 264 24.99 -1.00 21.08
N GLY A 265 25.74 -0.41 20.14
CA GLY A 265 27.10 -0.80 19.80
C GLY A 265 27.18 -1.89 18.71
N ASN A 266 26.09 -2.17 18.00
CA ASN A 266 26.07 -3.13 16.89
C ASN A 266 26.52 -2.46 15.58
N GLU A 267 27.06 -3.26 14.66
CA GLU A 267 27.35 -2.81 13.29
C GLU A 267 26.06 -2.75 12.46
N LEU A 268 25.86 -1.61 11.76
CA LEU A 268 24.81 -1.42 10.77
C LEU A 268 25.43 -1.21 9.36
N PRO A 269 24.82 -1.78 8.32
CA PRO A 269 25.21 -1.47 6.96
C PRO A 269 24.92 0.00 6.63
N ARG A 270 25.69 0.57 5.71
CA ARG A 270 25.37 1.88 5.13
C ARG A 270 25.49 1.81 3.61
N LEU A 271 24.35 1.74 2.95
CA LEU A 271 24.25 1.72 1.49
C LEU A 271 24.53 3.13 0.94
N VAL A 272 25.01 3.16 -0.31
CA VAL A 272 25.22 4.43 -1.01
C VAL A 272 23.88 5.04 -1.46
N ALA A 273 23.69 6.33 -1.13
CA ALA A 273 22.54 7.09 -1.62
C ALA A 273 22.62 7.27 -3.14
N GLY A 274 21.67 6.65 -3.84
CA GLY A 274 21.58 6.62 -5.29
C GLY A 274 20.67 7.70 -5.88
N ASP A 275 20.74 7.89 -7.19
CA ASP A 275 19.79 8.67 -7.98
C ASP A 275 19.74 8.15 -9.43
N ASN A 276 18.76 8.58 -10.23
CA ASN A 276 18.62 8.13 -11.62
C ASN A 276 19.82 8.46 -12.52
N ALA A 277 20.63 9.46 -12.17
CA ALA A 277 21.79 9.89 -12.95
C ALA A 277 23.07 9.11 -12.59
N LYS A 278 23.14 8.52 -11.39
CA LYS A 278 24.34 7.81 -10.89
C LYS A 278 24.16 6.31 -10.69
N VAL A 279 22.93 5.79 -10.70
CA VAL A 279 22.66 4.35 -10.54
C VAL A 279 23.51 3.49 -11.49
N THR A 280 23.62 3.89 -12.76
CA THR A 280 24.43 3.24 -13.79
C THR A 280 25.77 3.93 -14.06
N GLY A 281 26.14 4.92 -13.23
CA GLY A 281 27.35 5.70 -13.40
C GLY A 281 27.47 6.41 -14.75
N GLY A 282 28.65 6.33 -15.36
CA GLY A 282 29.02 7.14 -16.54
C GLY A 282 28.39 6.74 -17.89
N VAL A 283 27.35 5.90 -17.91
CA VAL A 283 26.72 5.43 -19.15
C VAL A 283 26.04 6.56 -19.92
N LYS A 284 26.17 6.55 -21.26
CA LYS A 284 25.63 7.59 -22.14
C LYS A 284 25.18 6.98 -23.48
N VAL A 285 24.37 7.74 -24.23
CA VAL A 285 24.15 7.43 -25.65
C VAL A 285 25.39 7.82 -26.44
N VAL A 286 25.95 6.86 -27.18
CA VAL A 286 27.05 7.05 -28.13
C VAL A 286 26.65 6.37 -29.42
N ASP A 287 26.62 7.12 -30.53
CA ASP A 287 26.28 6.61 -31.86
C ASP A 287 24.97 5.79 -31.91
N GLY A 288 23.96 6.24 -31.16
CA GLY A 288 22.63 5.64 -31.10
C GLY A 288 22.52 4.37 -30.25
N GLN A 289 23.52 4.07 -29.43
CA GLN A 289 23.52 2.94 -28.50
C GLN A 289 23.99 3.37 -27.11
N MET A 290 23.63 2.61 -26.07
CA MET A 290 24.19 2.82 -24.74
C MET A 290 25.65 2.38 -24.70
N SER A 291 26.53 3.18 -24.12
CA SER A 291 27.88 2.73 -23.78
C SER A 291 27.83 1.55 -22.79
N PRO A 292 28.86 0.69 -22.72
CA PRO A 292 28.91 -0.41 -21.76
C PRO A 292 28.72 0.06 -20.31
N LEU A 293 28.00 -0.72 -19.51
CA LEU A 293 27.95 -0.57 -18.06
C LEU A 293 29.26 -1.09 -17.46
N ASP A 294 29.87 -0.30 -16.59
CA ASP A 294 31.05 -0.68 -15.80
C ASP A 294 30.65 -0.74 -14.33
N LEU A 295 30.42 -1.95 -13.82
CA LEU A 295 30.06 -2.19 -12.42
C LEU A 295 31.24 -1.96 -11.47
N ASP A 296 32.48 -2.02 -11.93
CA ASP A 296 33.66 -1.77 -11.09
C ASP A 296 33.98 -0.28 -10.94
N SER A 297 33.39 0.56 -11.80
CA SER A 297 33.51 2.00 -11.68
C SER A 297 32.98 2.49 -10.33
N LYS A 298 33.77 3.34 -9.68
CA LYS A 298 33.37 4.07 -8.47
C LYS A 298 32.17 5.00 -8.69
N ASP A 299 31.90 5.38 -9.94
CA ASP A 299 30.80 6.27 -10.30
C ASP A 299 29.48 5.50 -10.48
N THR A 300 29.55 4.16 -10.60
CA THR A 300 28.38 3.27 -10.67
C THR A 300 28.00 2.84 -9.26
N LEU A 301 26.84 3.29 -8.78
CA LEU A 301 26.43 3.10 -7.39
C LEU A 301 25.65 1.80 -7.13
N GLY A 302 24.89 1.33 -8.11
CA GLY A 302 24.09 0.11 -7.98
C GLY A 302 24.87 -1.18 -8.27
N ILE A 303 24.27 -2.30 -7.86
CA ILE A 303 24.60 -3.68 -8.27
C ILE A 303 23.45 -4.18 -9.14
N LEU A 304 22.42 -4.81 -8.56
CA LEU A 304 21.19 -5.18 -9.27
C LEU A 304 20.47 -3.92 -9.79
N ALA A 305 20.43 -2.86 -8.98
CA ALA A 305 19.82 -1.59 -9.36
C ALA A 305 20.44 -1.00 -10.64
N ALA A 306 21.76 -1.15 -10.82
CA ALA A 306 22.47 -0.70 -12.01
C ALA A 306 22.16 -1.59 -13.22
N ASN A 307 22.23 -2.91 -13.06
CA ASN A 307 21.96 -3.85 -14.15
C ASN A 307 20.54 -3.70 -14.70
N GLN A 308 19.52 -3.58 -13.84
CA GLN A 308 18.13 -3.40 -14.26
C GLN A 308 17.89 -2.06 -14.94
N SER A 309 18.38 -0.97 -14.34
CA SER A 309 18.29 0.36 -14.94
C SER A 309 19.02 0.43 -16.29
N TYR A 310 20.14 -0.27 -16.44
CA TYR A 310 20.88 -0.33 -17.70
C TYR A 310 20.12 -1.14 -18.78
N ALA A 311 19.59 -2.32 -18.44
CA ALA A 311 18.78 -3.13 -19.35
C ALA A 311 17.53 -2.38 -19.83
N ALA A 312 16.88 -1.64 -18.93
CA ALA A 312 15.76 -0.76 -19.26
C ALA A 312 16.16 0.37 -20.22
N GLN A 313 17.31 1.03 -19.98
CA GLN A 313 17.84 2.05 -20.89
C GLN A 313 18.17 1.50 -22.28
N GLN A 314 18.76 0.30 -22.36
CA GLN A 314 19.01 -0.39 -23.62
C GLN A 314 17.72 -0.69 -24.38
N SER A 315 16.62 -0.95 -23.67
CA SER A 315 15.31 -1.18 -24.28
C SER A 315 14.62 0.09 -24.80
N GLY A 316 15.18 1.28 -24.52
CA GLY A 316 14.71 2.56 -25.06
C GLY A 316 14.16 3.54 -24.03
N MET A 317 14.15 3.21 -22.73
CA MET A 317 13.75 4.15 -21.67
C MET A 317 14.86 5.18 -21.41
N ASN A 318 14.52 6.44 -21.11
CA ASN A 318 15.52 7.38 -20.57
C ASN A 318 15.96 6.97 -19.15
N ALA A 319 16.97 7.65 -18.59
CA ALA A 319 17.49 7.32 -17.26
C ALA A 319 16.42 7.38 -16.15
N LYS A 320 15.50 8.35 -16.23
CA LYS A 320 14.45 8.55 -15.23
C LYS A 320 13.40 7.43 -15.25
N SER A 321 12.87 7.08 -16.42
CA SER A 321 11.90 5.98 -16.56
C SER A 321 12.53 4.62 -16.28
N ALA A 322 13.79 4.41 -16.70
CA ALA A 322 14.53 3.20 -16.40
C ALA A 322 14.78 2.99 -14.90
N TYR A 323 14.91 4.07 -14.13
CA TYR A 323 15.17 3.98 -12.70
C TYR A 323 14.02 3.39 -11.89
N ALA A 324 12.78 3.52 -12.37
CA ALA A 324 11.60 2.90 -11.76
C ALA A 324 11.50 1.38 -12.01
N THR A 325 12.38 0.81 -12.85
CA THR A 325 12.36 -0.62 -13.19
C THR A 325 13.06 -1.52 -12.18
N ARG A 326 13.66 -0.94 -11.14
CA ARG A 326 14.37 -1.70 -10.11
C ARG A 326 13.41 -2.60 -9.33
N SER A 327 13.86 -3.79 -8.96
CA SER A 327 13.07 -4.75 -8.18
C SER A 327 12.91 -4.30 -6.73
N ASN A 328 11.69 -4.41 -6.19
CA ASN A 328 11.50 -4.41 -4.74
C ASN A 328 12.07 -5.71 -4.15
N LEU A 329 12.24 -5.75 -2.82
CA LEU A 329 12.65 -6.98 -2.14
C LEU A 329 11.49 -7.99 -2.10
N ILE A 330 10.34 -7.55 -1.61
CA ILE A 330 9.14 -8.39 -1.48
C ILE A 330 7.94 -7.60 -2.01
N THR A 331 7.19 -8.16 -2.95
CA THR A 331 5.90 -7.58 -3.37
C THR A 331 4.77 -8.60 -3.19
N VAL A 332 3.81 -8.22 -2.37
CA VAL A 332 2.57 -8.96 -2.15
C VAL A 332 1.42 -8.15 -2.71
N ARG A 333 0.62 -8.73 -3.61
CA ARG A 333 -0.56 -8.11 -4.22
C ARG A 333 -1.77 -9.03 -4.12
N GLY A 334 -2.87 -8.51 -3.59
CA GLY A 334 -4.15 -9.22 -3.57
C GLY A 334 -4.23 -10.35 -2.54
N VAL A 335 -3.48 -10.27 -1.44
CA VAL A 335 -3.47 -11.30 -0.39
C VAL A 335 -4.41 -10.92 0.75
N ASP A 336 -5.21 -11.89 1.18
CA ASP A 336 -6.02 -11.83 2.40
C ASP A 336 -5.40 -12.74 3.48
N GLY A 337 -4.74 -12.11 4.46
CA GLY A 337 -3.99 -12.80 5.50
C GLY A 337 -2.52 -12.94 5.15
N MET A 338 -1.73 -11.94 5.57
CA MET A 338 -0.29 -11.89 5.38
C MET A 338 0.43 -11.65 6.72
N TYR A 339 1.41 -12.48 7.05
CA TYR A 339 2.17 -12.38 8.30
C TYR A 339 3.67 -12.42 8.07
N TYR A 340 4.36 -11.39 8.53
CA TYR A 340 5.82 -11.26 8.50
C TYR A 340 6.38 -11.33 9.92
N GLU A 341 7.41 -12.15 10.15
CA GLU A 341 8.05 -12.23 11.47
C GLU A 341 9.56 -12.49 11.43
N GLY A 342 10.32 -11.76 12.25
CA GLY A 342 11.68 -12.11 12.66
C GLY A 342 12.81 -11.72 11.71
N PHE A 343 12.62 -11.92 10.40
CA PHE A 343 13.74 -11.87 9.44
C PHE A 343 14.30 -10.45 9.28
N THR A 344 15.54 -10.39 8.78
CA THR A 344 16.19 -9.13 8.39
C THR A 344 15.99 -8.86 6.90
N GLN A 345 15.42 -7.70 6.55
CA GLN A 345 15.49 -7.18 5.18
C GLN A 345 16.75 -6.31 4.99
N LEU A 346 17.48 -6.57 3.90
CA LEU A 346 18.76 -5.94 3.61
C LEU A 346 18.84 -5.54 2.13
N ASN A 347 19.44 -4.37 1.87
CA ASN A 347 19.92 -3.95 0.56
C ASN A 347 18.97 -4.18 -0.64
N PRO A 348 17.71 -3.71 -0.57
CA PRO A 348 16.78 -3.79 -1.70
C PRO A 348 17.30 -2.95 -2.89
N ALA A 349 17.05 -3.41 -4.13
CA ALA A 349 17.35 -2.60 -5.31
C ALA A 349 16.40 -1.39 -5.45
N PHE A 350 15.15 -1.54 -4.99
CA PHE A 350 14.15 -0.49 -4.90
C PHE A 350 13.53 -0.46 -3.48
N HIS A 351 12.22 -0.63 -3.34
CA HIS A 351 11.54 -0.69 -2.03
C HIS A 351 11.82 -2.00 -1.29
N GLY A 352 11.65 -1.99 0.03
CA GLY A 352 11.69 -3.18 0.89
C GLY A 352 10.46 -4.08 0.70
N ILE A 353 9.56 -4.09 1.68
CA ILE A 353 8.33 -4.91 1.65
C ILE A 353 7.16 -4.06 1.15
N VAL A 354 6.54 -4.48 0.04
CA VAL A 354 5.43 -3.76 -0.60
C VAL A 354 4.16 -4.61 -0.58
N ASN A 355 3.11 -4.13 0.08
CA ASN A 355 1.79 -4.75 0.13
C ASN A 355 0.78 -3.92 -0.67
N LEU A 356 0.18 -4.52 -1.70
CA LEU A 356 -0.75 -3.87 -2.61
C LEU A 356 -2.10 -4.56 -2.61
N HIS A 357 -3.20 -3.82 -2.55
CA HIS A 357 -4.56 -4.40 -2.63
C HIS A 357 -4.76 -5.61 -1.70
N SER A 358 -4.15 -5.58 -0.52
CA SER A 358 -4.11 -6.71 0.41
C SER A 358 -4.83 -6.36 1.71
N GLU A 359 -5.32 -7.38 2.41
CA GLU A 359 -6.06 -7.23 3.66
C GLU A 359 -5.50 -8.14 4.75
N ASN A 360 -5.69 -7.75 6.00
CA ASN A 360 -5.32 -8.54 7.19
C ASN A 360 -3.80 -8.81 7.23
N ILE A 361 -3.02 -7.72 7.30
CA ILE A 361 -1.56 -7.74 7.20
C ILE A 361 -0.95 -7.49 8.58
N VAL A 362 0.01 -8.32 8.96
CA VAL A 362 0.73 -8.21 10.24
C VAL A 362 2.23 -8.24 9.98
N VAL A 363 2.95 -7.23 10.48
CA VAL A 363 4.41 -7.14 10.45
C VAL A 363 4.92 -7.10 11.89
N ASN A 364 5.48 -8.22 12.36
CA ASN A 364 5.87 -8.40 13.76
C ASN A 364 7.37 -8.67 13.89
N GLY A 365 8.12 -7.78 14.53
CA GLY A 365 9.48 -8.10 14.96
C GLY A 365 10.46 -8.38 13.82
N THR A 366 10.29 -7.71 12.68
CA THR A 366 11.26 -7.73 11.58
C THR A 366 12.35 -6.68 11.81
N VAL A 367 13.47 -6.84 11.10
CA VAL A 367 14.62 -5.93 11.16
C VAL A 367 14.88 -5.34 9.77
N SER A 368 14.84 -4.02 9.65
CA SER A 368 15.19 -3.34 8.39
C SER A 368 16.57 -2.71 8.50
N LYS A 369 17.47 -3.09 7.58
CA LYS A 369 18.84 -2.56 7.47
C LYS A 369 19.10 -2.08 6.05
N THR A 370 18.40 -1.04 5.64
CA THR A 370 18.37 -0.57 4.24
C THR A 370 18.86 0.87 4.08
N TYR A 371 19.26 1.55 5.16
CA TYR A 371 19.86 2.88 5.09
C TYR A 371 21.22 2.83 4.34
N ASP A 372 21.54 3.71 3.40
CA ASP A 372 20.82 4.87 2.87
C ASP A 372 20.42 4.63 1.39
N GLY A 373 19.93 3.41 1.10
CA GLY A 373 19.58 3.01 -0.27
C GLY A 373 18.42 3.85 -0.80
N ASN A 374 18.55 4.43 -1.99
CA ASN A 374 17.52 5.35 -2.48
C ASN A 374 16.21 4.61 -2.82
N ASN A 375 15.09 5.10 -2.26
CA ASN A 375 13.77 4.46 -2.25
C ASN A 375 13.71 3.11 -1.52
N ALA A 376 14.66 2.86 -0.61
CA ALA A 376 14.70 1.63 0.17
C ALA A 376 13.81 1.73 1.43
N ASP A 377 12.52 1.95 1.19
CA ASP A 377 11.47 2.00 2.20
C ASP A 377 11.45 0.72 3.04
N GLY A 378 11.05 0.82 4.31
CA GLY A 378 10.86 -0.36 5.16
C GLY A 378 9.64 -1.16 4.72
N PHE A 379 8.46 -0.59 4.94
CA PHE A 379 7.17 -1.19 4.57
C PHE A 379 6.32 -0.19 3.78
N GLU A 380 5.77 -0.64 2.65
CA GLU A 380 4.76 0.09 1.89
C GLU A 380 3.40 -0.62 1.95
N PHE A 381 2.35 0.17 2.18
CA PHE A 381 0.96 -0.28 2.12
C PHE A 381 0.20 0.54 1.08
N GLY A 382 -0.02 -0.06 -0.09
CA GLY A 382 -0.75 0.53 -1.22
C GLY A 382 -2.15 -0.05 -1.34
N ASN A 383 -3.20 0.77 -1.25
CA ASN A 383 -4.60 0.34 -1.45
C ASN A 383 -4.97 -0.88 -0.56
N SER A 384 -4.42 -0.95 0.64
CA SER A 384 -4.47 -2.11 1.54
C SER A 384 -5.12 -1.74 2.88
N ARG A 385 -5.71 -2.72 3.57
CA ARG A 385 -6.50 -2.47 4.80
C ARG A 385 -6.27 -3.49 5.91
N ASN A 386 -6.62 -3.11 7.13
CA ASN A 386 -6.47 -3.92 8.36
C ASN A 386 -5.01 -4.34 8.56
N ILE A 387 -4.20 -3.36 8.96
CA ILE A 387 -2.74 -3.45 9.01
C ILE A 387 -2.27 -3.35 10.46
N MET A 388 -1.34 -4.21 10.86
CA MET A 388 -0.72 -4.17 12.19
C MET A 388 0.80 -4.20 12.04
N VAL A 389 1.52 -3.25 12.64
CA VAL A 389 2.97 -3.15 12.56
C VAL A 389 3.54 -2.96 13.97
N PHE A 390 4.23 -3.97 14.49
CA PHE A 390 4.75 -3.91 15.85
C PHE A 390 6.07 -4.66 16.08
N ASN A 391 6.79 -4.27 17.13
CA ASN A 391 8.10 -4.81 17.54
C ASN A 391 9.25 -4.67 16.54
N ASN A 392 9.10 -3.88 15.47
CA ASN A 392 10.10 -3.81 14.40
C ASN A 392 11.24 -2.86 14.76
N PHE A 393 12.46 -3.22 14.34
CA PHE A 393 13.59 -2.28 14.27
C PHE A 393 13.71 -1.80 12.82
N LEU A 394 13.67 -0.49 12.61
CA LEU A 394 13.64 0.12 11.27
C LEU A 394 14.80 1.10 11.09
N ASP A 395 15.76 0.76 10.23
CA ASP A 395 16.84 1.64 9.77
C ASP A 395 16.86 1.65 8.24
N THR A 396 16.17 2.62 7.65
CA THR A 396 15.68 2.56 6.27
C THR A 396 16.23 3.66 5.37
N GLY A 397 16.50 3.36 4.10
CA GLY A 397 17.04 4.36 3.15
C GLY A 397 16.02 5.33 2.58
N ASP A 398 14.73 5.10 2.86
CA ASP A 398 13.65 6.04 2.58
C ASP A 398 12.64 6.02 3.75
N ASP A 399 11.36 6.21 3.48
CA ASP A 399 10.28 6.11 4.48
C ASP A 399 10.31 4.76 5.23
N SER A 400 10.21 4.77 6.56
CA SER A 400 10.20 3.54 7.35
C SER A 400 8.88 2.78 7.19
N ILE A 401 7.75 3.48 7.30
CA ILE A 401 6.40 2.93 7.13
C ILE A 401 5.59 3.88 6.25
N ASN A 402 5.37 3.51 4.99
CA ASN A 402 4.71 4.33 3.99
C ASN A 402 3.30 3.81 3.64
N PHE A 403 2.35 4.72 3.50
CA PHE A 403 0.99 4.47 3.03
C PHE A 403 0.74 5.18 1.71
N ALA A 404 0.16 4.45 0.75
CA ALA A 404 -0.17 4.94 -0.59
C ALA A 404 -1.60 4.54 -0.98
N SER A 405 -2.32 5.38 -1.72
CA SER A 405 -3.70 5.15 -2.13
C SER A 405 -3.99 5.55 -3.59
N GLY A 406 -3.01 5.40 -4.49
CA GLY A 406 -3.19 5.77 -5.89
C GLY A 406 -3.00 7.27 -6.19
N MET A 407 -3.16 7.64 -7.46
CA MET A 407 -2.94 9.00 -7.94
C MET A 407 -4.07 9.49 -8.84
N GLY A 408 -4.42 10.76 -8.68
CA GLY A 408 -5.29 11.47 -9.61
C GLY A 408 -6.73 10.96 -9.62
N GLN A 409 -7.44 11.32 -10.68
CA GLN A 409 -8.88 11.07 -10.81
C GLN A 409 -9.23 9.58 -10.86
N ALA A 410 -8.34 8.74 -11.39
CA ALA A 410 -8.56 7.30 -11.43
C ALA A 410 -8.59 6.66 -10.03
N ALA A 411 -7.89 7.26 -9.05
CA ALA A 411 -7.88 6.81 -7.66
C ALA A 411 -8.94 7.51 -6.78
N ALA A 412 -9.50 8.63 -7.21
CA ALA A 412 -10.34 9.49 -6.36
C ALA A 412 -11.57 8.81 -5.73
N ASN A 413 -12.02 7.69 -6.29
CA ASN A 413 -13.16 6.89 -5.81
C ASN A 413 -12.76 5.48 -5.35
N ALA A 414 -11.47 5.18 -5.26
CA ALA A 414 -11.00 3.89 -4.74
C ALA A 414 -11.28 3.79 -3.24
N GLU A 415 -11.34 2.56 -2.73
CA GLU A 415 -11.36 2.32 -1.29
C GLU A 415 -10.09 2.89 -0.63
N PRO A 416 -10.21 3.58 0.52
CA PRO A 416 -9.06 4.14 1.20
C PRO A 416 -8.08 3.07 1.70
N THR A 417 -6.81 3.44 1.70
CA THR A 417 -5.77 2.68 2.42
C THR A 417 -5.85 3.00 3.91
N GLY A 418 -5.72 2.00 4.77
CA GLY A 418 -5.56 2.21 6.21
C GLY A 418 -6.39 1.26 7.06
N ASN A 419 -7.01 1.73 8.15
CA ASN A 419 -7.33 0.88 9.30
C ASN A 419 -6.05 0.18 9.79
N ALA A 420 -5.10 0.99 10.27
CA ALA A 420 -3.77 0.54 10.65
C ALA A 420 -3.46 0.83 12.12
N TRP A 421 -2.79 -0.11 12.77
CA TRP A 421 -2.31 0.02 14.15
C TRP A 421 -0.80 -0.22 14.20
N ILE A 422 -0.05 0.83 14.56
CA ILE A 422 1.42 0.87 14.52
C ILE A 422 1.93 1.14 15.93
N PHE A 423 2.58 0.17 16.56
CA PHE A 423 2.95 0.26 17.97
C PHE A 423 4.18 -0.57 18.38
N ASN A 424 4.81 -0.24 19.50
CA ASN A 424 6.00 -0.92 20.03
C ASN A 424 7.18 -1.00 19.03
N ASN A 425 7.29 -0.07 18.07
CA ASN A 425 8.39 -0.07 17.11
C ASN A 425 9.53 0.84 17.59
N TYR A 426 10.75 0.50 17.17
CA TYR A 426 11.91 1.37 17.27
C TYR A 426 12.34 1.78 15.86
N ILE A 427 12.06 3.03 15.53
CA ILE A 427 12.30 3.62 14.21
C ILE A 427 13.53 4.51 14.31
N ARG A 428 14.60 4.15 13.60
CA ARG A 428 15.91 4.81 13.66
C ARG A 428 16.07 5.80 12.50
N GLU A 429 17.04 5.61 11.61
CA GLU A 429 17.23 6.48 10.44
C GLU A 429 16.20 6.15 9.34
N GLY A 430 15.77 7.17 8.60
CA GLY A 430 14.78 7.07 7.51
C GLY A 430 14.11 8.42 7.20
N HIS A 431 13.57 8.58 5.99
CA HIS A 431 12.96 9.85 5.52
C HIS A 431 11.65 10.22 6.23
N GLY A 432 11.04 9.25 6.93
CA GLY A 432 9.87 9.48 7.79
C GLY A 432 9.47 8.22 8.54
N GLY A 433 9.11 8.36 9.82
CA GLY A 433 8.74 7.22 10.64
C GLY A 433 7.43 6.60 10.23
N VAL A 434 6.36 7.39 10.23
CA VAL A 434 5.07 7.03 9.59
C VAL A 434 4.73 8.07 8.53
N VAL A 435 4.47 7.59 7.32
CA VAL A 435 4.35 8.43 6.13
C VAL A 435 3.04 8.16 5.41
N THR A 436 2.29 9.22 5.12
CA THR A 436 1.09 9.17 4.29
C THR A 436 1.38 9.90 2.97
N GLY A 437 1.62 9.13 1.90
CA GLY A 437 1.81 9.61 0.55
C GLY A 437 3.24 9.44 0.01
N SER A 438 3.53 9.90 -1.21
CA SER A 438 2.79 10.97 -1.87
C SER A 438 1.49 10.57 -2.56
N HIS A 439 1.34 9.29 -2.90
CA HIS A 439 0.16 8.77 -3.60
C HIS A 439 -1.03 8.74 -2.65
N THR A 440 -1.93 9.71 -2.77
CA THR A 440 -2.98 9.97 -1.77
C THR A 440 -4.39 9.98 -2.36
N GLY A 441 -4.53 9.63 -3.66
CA GLY A 441 -5.74 9.86 -4.44
C GLY A 441 -7.02 9.24 -3.86
N GLY A 442 -6.95 8.00 -3.38
CA GLY A 442 -8.07 7.25 -2.80
C GLY A 442 -8.28 7.48 -1.29
N TRP A 443 -7.59 8.47 -0.69
CA TRP A 443 -7.48 8.68 0.75
C TRP A 443 -6.63 7.64 1.50
N ILE A 444 -5.93 8.12 2.53
CA ILE A 444 -5.30 7.31 3.57
C ILE A 444 -6.00 7.66 4.88
N GLN A 445 -6.52 6.67 5.62
CA GLN A 445 -7.31 6.99 6.81
C GLN A 445 -7.32 5.92 7.90
N GLU A 446 -7.81 6.29 9.08
CA GLU A 446 -7.98 5.38 10.24
C GLU A 446 -6.63 4.79 10.69
N LEU A 447 -5.66 5.65 11.00
CA LEU A 447 -4.35 5.22 11.51
C LEU A 447 -4.26 5.52 13.01
N LEU A 448 -3.91 4.49 13.80
CA LEU A 448 -3.49 4.63 15.19
C LEU A 448 -1.99 4.35 15.28
N VAL A 449 -1.21 5.40 15.54
CA VAL A 449 0.25 5.34 15.72
C VAL A 449 0.56 5.64 17.17
N GLU A 450 0.90 4.60 17.95
CA GLU A 450 1.10 4.75 19.39
C GLU A 450 2.26 3.96 19.96
N ASP A 451 2.83 4.41 21.07
CA ASP A 451 3.84 3.66 21.82
C ASP A 451 5.08 3.29 20.96
N ASN A 452 5.55 4.22 20.11
CA ASN A 452 6.76 4.05 19.31
C ASN A 452 7.88 5.00 19.76
N ILE A 453 9.12 4.55 19.53
CA ILE A 453 10.32 5.39 19.63
C ILE A 453 10.78 5.74 18.22
N MET A 454 11.07 7.03 18.00
CA MET A 454 11.65 7.55 16.76
C MET A 454 12.95 8.27 17.11
N TYR A 455 14.08 7.74 16.64
CA TYR A 455 15.42 8.22 16.98
C TYR A 455 16.25 8.46 15.73
N LYS A 456 16.65 9.72 15.48
CA LYS A 456 17.40 10.14 14.26
C LYS A 456 16.64 10.05 12.94
N THR A 457 15.36 9.74 12.96
CA THR A 457 14.52 9.79 11.77
C THR A 457 14.42 11.22 11.24
N ASP A 458 14.31 11.42 9.93
CA ASP A 458 14.20 12.76 9.33
C ASP A 458 12.90 13.46 9.75
N VAL A 459 11.82 12.68 9.85
CA VAL A 459 10.46 13.10 10.20
C VAL A 459 9.79 12.05 11.07
N GLY A 460 8.98 12.48 12.05
CA GLY A 460 8.15 11.56 12.82
C GLY A 460 6.89 11.14 12.05
N LEU A 461 5.97 12.10 11.85
CA LEU A 461 4.77 11.93 11.02
C LEU A 461 4.87 12.80 9.76
N ARG A 462 4.93 12.16 8.59
CA ARG A 462 5.08 12.82 7.29
C ARG A 462 3.82 12.66 6.44
N CYS A 463 3.12 13.77 6.19
CA CYS A 463 2.01 13.85 5.26
C CYS A 463 2.46 14.63 4.01
N LYS A 464 2.63 13.93 2.87
CA LYS A 464 3.15 14.50 1.62
C LYS A 464 2.17 14.25 0.47
N THR A 465 1.88 15.28 -0.32
CA THR A 465 1.05 15.17 -1.53
C THR A 465 1.33 16.34 -2.49
N ASN A 466 0.77 16.29 -3.70
CA ASN A 466 0.60 17.46 -4.55
C ASN A 466 -0.87 17.69 -4.86
N THR A 467 -1.23 18.91 -5.26
CA THR A 467 -2.65 19.26 -5.43
C THR A 467 -3.39 18.44 -6.50
N PRO A 468 -2.80 18.10 -7.67
CA PRO A 468 -3.46 17.24 -8.66
C PRO A 468 -3.65 15.78 -8.23
N MET A 469 -2.97 15.32 -7.17
CA MET A 469 -3.05 13.93 -6.70
C MET A 469 -4.47 13.55 -6.25
N GLY A 470 -5.21 14.50 -5.70
CA GLY A 470 -6.50 14.28 -5.04
C GLY A 470 -6.39 13.54 -3.70
N GLY A 471 -7.52 13.38 -3.03
CA GLY A 471 -7.63 12.70 -1.74
C GLY A 471 -6.83 13.39 -0.64
N GLY A 472 -5.88 12.67 -0.05
CA GLY A 472 -5.06 13.14 1.07
C GLY A 472 -5.01 12.11 2.20
N ALA A 473 -4.94 12.59 3.44
CA ALA A 473 -5.01 11.73 4.63
C ALA A 473 -5.93 12.32 5.70
N ARG A 474 -6.60 11.45 6.46
CA ARG A 474 -7.53 11.85 7.54
C ARG A 474 -7.74 10.78 8.62
N ASP A 475 -8.38 11.13 9.72
CA ASP A 475 -8.69 10.22 10.82
C ASP A 475 -7.42 9.52 11.35
N ILE A 476 -6.41 10.33 11.68
CA ILE A 476 -5.11 9.86 12.20
C ILE A 476 -4.98 10.24 13.67
N LEU A 477 -4.70 9.26 14.52
CA LEU A 477 -4.33 9.46 15.92
C LEU A 477 -2.86 9.05 16.12
N PHE A 478 -2.00 10.03 16.35
CA PHE A 478 -0.59 9.86 16.67
C PHE A 478 -0.37 10.17 18.15
N ARG A 479 -0.27 9.15 19.01
CA ARG A 479 -0.24 9.36 20.46
C ARG A 479 0.85 8.61 21.19
N ASP A 480 1.28 9.10 22.35
CA ASP A 480 2.20 8.35 23.23
C ASP A 480 3.50 7.94 22.51
N ASN A 481 4.06 8.81 21.67
CA ASN A 481 5.32 8.54 20.97
C ASN A 481 6.45 9.42 21.53
N ALA A 482 7.68 8.91 21.46
CA ALA A 482 8.90 9.65 21.84
C ALA A 482 9.79 9.86 20.60
N LEU A 483 10.04 11.13 20.27
CA LEU A 483 10.85 11.55 19.13
C LEU A 483 12.11 12.26 19.65
N GLU A 484 13.29 11.73 19.33
CA GLU A 484 14.58 12.26 19.77
C GLU A 484 15.54 12.37 18.58
N SER A 485 16.35 13.43 18.54
CA SER A 485 17.38 13.62 17.51
C SER A 485 16.84 13.68 16.07
N ILE A 486 15.62 14.18 15.84
CA ILE A 486 15.04 14.28 14.48
C ILE A 486 15.95 15.10 13.55
N ASP A 487 16.45 14.49 12.46
CA ASP A 487 17.58 15.01 11.65
C ASP A 487 17.23 15.29 10.17
N GLY A 488 16.02 15.80 9.91
CA GLY A 488 15.61 16.11 8.55
C GLY A 488 14.57 17.21 8.45
N ASP A 489 13.48 16.89 7.77
CA ASP A 489 12.37 17.82 7.47
C ASP A 489 11.49 18.17 8.68
N GLY A 490 11.77 17.57 9.84
CA GLY A 490 11.21 17.94 11.13
C GLY A 490 10.16 16.96 11.66
N PRO A 491 9.80 17.02 12.95
CA PRO A 491 8.93 16.06 13.64
C PRO A 491 7.57 15.84 12.96
N PHE A 492 6.88 16.92 12.55
CA PHE A 492 5.54 16.84 11.97
C PHE A 492 5.46 17.67 10.69
N VAL A 493 5.11 17.03 9.57
CA VAL A 493 5.08 17.71 8.26
C VAL A 493 3.81 17.40 7.48
N PHE A 494 3.12 18.43 7.01
CA PHE A 494 1.89 18.38 6.20
C PHE A 494 2.03 19.30 5.00
N THR A 495 2.27 18.74 3.81
CA THR A 495 2.60 19.53 2.60
C THR A 495 1.86 19.08 1.35
N SER A 496 1.24 20.02 0.64
CA SER A 496 0.58 19.81 -0.67
C SER A 496 1.38 20.28 -1.88
N SER A 497 2.68 20.56 -1.72
CA SER A 497 3.58 21.02 -2.78
C SER A 497 4.68 20.01 -3.11
N TYR A 498 4.50 18.73 -2.75
CA TYR A 498 5.52 17.72 -2.93
C TYR A 498 5.77 17.43 -4.42
N THR A 499 7.03 17.35 -4.82
CA THR A 499 7.43 16.96 -6.16
C THR A 499 8.55 15.95 -6.08
N ASP A 500 8.38 14.78 -6.70
CA ASP A 500 9.44 13.80 -6.82
C ASP A 500 10.21 14.02 -8.15
N PRO A 501 11.51 14.37 -8.09
CA PRO A 501 12.33 14.53 -9.28
C PRO A 501 12.49 13.23 -10.08
N ASN A 502 12.34 12.07 -9.44
CA ASN A 502 12.46 10.73 -10.04
C ASN A 502 11.15 10.18 -10.62
N ALA A 503 9.98 10.72 -10.24
CA ALA A 503 8.68 10.23 -10.70
C ALA A 503 8.43 10.46 -12.19
N ALA A 504 8.17 9.38 -12.94
CA ALA A 504 7.90 9.40 -14.38
C ALA A 504 6.41 9.21 -14.75
N ILE A 505 5.53 9.01 -13.76
CA ILE A 505 4.12 8.61 -13.96
C ILE A 505 3.29 9.81 -14.42
N LEU A 506 2.38 9.57 -15.37
CA LEU A 506 1.36 10.52 -15.82
C LEU A 506 0.00 10.03 -15.36
N TYR A 507 -0.85 10.94 -14.88
CA TYR A 507 -2.21 10.62 -14.43
C TYR A 507 -3.15 11.80 -14.69
N GLU A 508 -4.45 11.50 -14.77
CA GLU A 508 -5.50 12.52 -14.84
C GLU A 508 -5.54 13.31 -13.52
N PRO A 509 -5.41 14.65 -13.52
CA PRO A 509 -5.58 15.44 -12.31
C PRO A 509 -6.93 15.18 -11.64
N ALA A 510 -6.94 15.00 -10.32
CA ALA A 510 -8.18 14.82 -9.57
C ALA A 510 -9.04 16.10 -9.59
N GLU A 511 -10.37 15.92 -9.64
CA GLU A 511 -11.32 17.04 -9.59
C GLU A 511 -11.34 17.72 -8.21
N THR A 512 -11.21 16.91 -7.15
CA THR A 512 -11.02 17.40 -5.79
C THR A 512 -9.55 17.35 -5.46
N ILE A 513 -8.97 18.51 -5.16
CA ILE A 513 -7.56 18.64 -4.79
C ILE A 513 -7.28 17.98 -3.44
N SER A 514 -6.03 17.59 -3.24
CA SER A 514 -5.58 16.90 -2.02
C SER A 514 -5.64 17.80 -0.77
N GLN A 515 -5.96 17.19 0.39
CA GLN A 515 -5.98 17.87 1.69
C GLN A 515 -5.63 16.92 2.84
N PHE A 516 -4.97 17.44 3.89
CA PHE A 516 -4.80 16.74 5.17
C PHE A 516 -5.76 17.30 6.20
N LYS A 517 -6.46 16.43 6.92
CA LYS A 517 -7.41 16.88 7.93
C LYS A 517 -7.77 15.84 8.98
N ASP A 518 -8.44 16.26 10.04
CA ASP A 518 -9.00 15.38 11.07
C ASP A 518 -7.92 14.48 11.69
N MET A 519 -6.90 15.13 12.28
CA MET A 519 -5.73 14.46 12.85
C MET A 519 -5.45 14.93 14.27
N GLU A 520 -5.03 14.02 15.14
CA GLU A 520 -4.70 14.31 16.53
C GLU A 520 -3.30 13.81 16.88
N ILE A 521 -2.48 14.70 17.43
CA ILE A 521 -1.17 14.42 18.01
C ILE A 521 -1.32 14.58 19.53
N VAL A 522 -1.18 13.49 20.28
CA VAL A 522 -1.53 13.46 21.72
C VAL A 522 -0.38 12.90 22.56
N ASN A 523 -0.11 13.48 23.73
CA ASN A 523 0.87 12.97 24.70
C ASN A 523 2.21 12.55 24.07
N THR A 524 2.73 13.39 23.18
CA THR A 524 3.93 13.10 22.39
C THR A 524 5.06 14.02 22.83
N THR A 525 6.29 13.50 22.89
CA THR A 525 7.46 14.25 23.32
C THR A 525 8.48 14.33 22.21
N VAL A 526 8.99 15.52 21.94
CA VAL A 526 9.97 15.79 20.89
C VAL A 526 11.15 16.52 21.50
N ARG A 527 12.36 15.99 21.33
CA ARG A 527 13.56 16.64 21.83
C ARG A 527 14.77 16.52 20.90
N ASN A 528 15.65 17.53 21.00
CA ASN A 528 16.95 17.58 20.34
C ASN A 528 16.86 17.49 18.82
N GLN A 529 16.04 18.33 18.18
CA GLN A 529 15.98 18.37 16.73
C GLN A 529 17.33 18.81 16.13
N GLU A 530 17.95 17.95 15.31
CA GLU A 530 19.23 18.23 14.64
C GLU A 530 19.02 18.88 13.27
N GLY A 531 17.92 18.52 12.60
CA GLY A 531 17.47 19.08 11.33
C GLY A 531 17.16 20.58 11.41
N GLN A 532 17.26 21.26 10.27
CA GLN A 532 17.06 22.73 10.18
C GLN A 532 15.61 23.14 9.82
N ALA A 533 14.76 22.17 9.49
CA ALA A 533 13.35 22.41 9.14
C ALA A 533 12.48 22.70 10.38
N GLN A 534 11.21 23.07 10.20
CA GLN A 534 10.35 23.47 11.32
C GLN A 534 9.84 22.28 12.13
N SER A 535 9.60 22.51 13.44
CA SER A 535 9.10 21.45 14.34
C SER A 535 7.72 20.93 13.94
N ILE A 536 6.86 21.87 13.52
CA ILE A 536 5.57 21.62 12.88
C ILE A 536 5.57 22.41 11.57
N LEU A 537 5.50 21.72 10.44
CA LEU A 537 5.40 22.32 9.11
C LEU A 537 4.02 22.01 8.52
N ILE A 538 3.14 23.02 8.47
CA ILE A 538 1.85 22.94 7.77
C ILE A 538 1.94 23.90 6.59
N THR A 539 1.88 23.37 5.37
CA THR A 539 1.93 24.18 4.15
C THR A 539 0.96 23.65 3.10
N GLY A 540 -0.16 24.35 2.97
CA GLY A 540 -1.07 24.18 1.85
C GLY A 540 -0.51 24.75 0.53
N HIS A 541 -1.36 24.92 -0.47
CA HIS A 541 -0.97 25.42 -1.79
C HIS A 541 -1.69 26.73 -2.09
N ARG A 542 -1.03 27.70 -2.73
CA ARG A 542 -1.63 28.98 -3.13
C ARG A 542 -1.89 29.10 -4.63
N ASP A 543 -1.03 28.49 -5.45
CA ASP A 543 -1.06 28.72 -6.90
C ASP A 543 -2.28 28.07 -7.59
N VAL A 544 -3.03 27.25 -6.86
CA VAL A 544 -4.26 26.58 -7.32
C VAL A 544 -5.50 26.97 -6.48
N GLY A 545 -5.42 28.08 -5.74
CA GLY A 545 -6.45 28.52 -4.78
C GLY A 545 -5.94 28.48 -3.33
N GLU A 546 -6.77 28.88 -2.35
CA GLU A 546 -6.43 28.75 -0.92
C GLU A 546 -6.71 27.33 -0.44
N VAL A 547 -5.73 26.44 -0.57
CA VAL A 547 -5.85 25.04 -0.17
C VAL A 547 -5.43 24.91 1.29
N PHE A 548 -6.38 24.63 2.18
CA PHE A 548 -6.11 24.51 3.61
C PHE A 548 -5.90 23.06 4.06
N HIS A 549 -5.06 22.88 5.06
CA HIS A 549 -5.09 21.69 5.93
C HIS A 549 -5.91 22.03 7.17
N GLU A 550 -6.84 21.15 7.54
CA GLU A 550 -7.89 21.51 8.50
C GLU A 550 -8.06 20.55 9.67
N ASN A 551 -8.43 21.07 10.84
CA ASN A 551 -8.73 20.25 12.02
C ASN A 551 -7.58 19.30 12.42
N ILE A 552 -6.39 19.87 12.62
CA ILE A 552 -5.23 19.16 13.19
C ILE A 552 -5.06 19.65 14.63
N VAL A 553 -5.05 18.72 15.58
CA VAL A 553 -5.04 18.99 17.02
C VAL A 553 -3.75 18.48 17.63
N PHE A 554 -3.09 19.31 18.42
CA PHE A 554 -1.97 18.94 19.29
C PHE A 554 -2.44 19.05 20.74
N ARG A 555 -2.31 17.97 21.52
CA ARG A 555 -2.73 17.91 22.92
C ARG A 555 -1.62 17.28 23.79
N ASP A 556 -1.27 17.94 24.88
CA ASP A 556 -0.26 17.44 25.84
C ASP A 556 1.09 17.13 25.15
N VAL A 557 1.53 17.98 24.23
CA VAL A 557 2.76 17.78 23.44
C VAL A 557 3.89 18.65 23.99
N LYS A 558 5.06 18.05 24.21
CA LYS A 558 6.25 18.78 24.69
C LYS A 558 7.35 18.82 23.64
N PHE A 559 7.91 20.01 23.44
CA PHE A 559 8.98 20.29 22.52
C PHE A 559 10.16 20.93 23.26
N ASP A 560 11.31 20.25 23.24
CA ASP A 560 12.55 20.77 23.82
C ASP A 560 13.71 20.77 22.82
N ASN A 561 14.46 21.87 22.75
CA ASN A 561 15.57 22.03 21.82
C ASN A 561 15.14 21.73 20.36
N VAL A 562 14.13 22.45 19.87
CA VAL A 562 13.55 22.27 18.53
C VAL A 562 13.53 23.57 17.73
N ARG A 563 13.20 23.49 16.44
CA ARG A 563 12.93 24.68 15.62
C ARG A 563 11.51 25.22 15.87
N SER A 564 11.30 26.48 15.56
CA SER A 564 9.98 27.09 15.50
C SER A 564 9.06 26.35 14.52
N THR A 565 7.75 26.56 14.67
CA THR A 565 6.72 26.06 13.76
C THR A 565 6.63 26.93 12.50
N ASN A 566 6.02 26.41 11.43
CA ASN A 566 5.60 27.19 10.26
C ASN A 566 4.23 26.70 9.81
N ILE A 567 3.21 27.52 10.07
CA ILE A 567 1.81 27.23 9.77
C ILE A 567 1.34 28.20 8.68
N ARG A 568 1.16 27.67 7.48
CA ARG A 568 0.69 28.40 6.29
C ARG A 568 -0.43 27.65 5.60
N TYR A 569 -1.57 28.31 5.48
CA TYR A 569 -2.82 27.68 5.04
C TYR A 569 -3.26 26.55 6.00
N GLY A 570 -3.10 26.79 7.30
CA GLY A 570 -3.76 25.98 8.34
C GLY A 570 -5.15 26.55 8.67
N LYS A 571 -6.13 25.68 8.89
CA LYS A 571 -7.47 26.05 9.31
C LYS A 571 -7.89 25.22 10.51
N ASP A 572 -8.41 25.85 11.55
CA ASP A 572 -8.89 25.15 12.76
C ASP A 572 -7.81 24.24 13.40
N ILE A 573 -6.56 24.71 13.39
CA ILE A 573 -5.41 24.04 14.02
C ILE A 573 -5.41 24.39 15.51
N GLN A 574 -5.42 23.37 16.37
CA GLN A 574 -5.68 23.56 17.81
C GLN A 574 -4.51 23.05 18.65
N PHE A 575 -4.11 23.83 19.64
CA PHE A 575 -3.03 23.53 20.58
C PHE A 575 -3.56 23.58 22.01
N TYR A 576 -3.60 22.43 22.67
CA TYR A 576 -4.00 22.26 24.07
C TYR A 576 -2.82 21.74 24.87
N ASP A 577 -2.40 22.46 25.91
CA ASP A 577 -1.32 22.01 26.81
C ASP A 577 0.00 21.72 26.06
N VAL A 578 0.33 22.53 25.05
CA VAL A 578 1.54 22.37 24.23
C VAL A 578 2.68 23.24 24.76
N GLU A 579 3.80 22.62 25.13
CA GLU A 579 4.94 23.30 25.75
C GLU A 579 6.16 23.35 24.81
N PHE A 580 6.73 24.53 24.62
CA PHE A 580 8.04 24.76 24.02
C PHE A 580 9.00 25.36 25.06
N THR A 581 10.14 24.71 25.30
CA THR A 581 11.13 25.14 26.32
C THR A 581 12.40 25.77 25.73
N ASN A 582 12.98 25.17 24.69
CA ASN A 582 14.21 25.66 24.05
C ASN A 582 14.01 25.73 22.52
N VAL A 583 13.54 26.86 22.01
CA VAL A 583 13.40 27.08 20.55
C VAL A 583 14.73 27.60 19.99
N GLN A 584 15.30 26.87 19.04
CA GLN A 584 16.66 27.11 18.50
C GLN A 584 16.74 28.32 17.56
N ASP A 585 15.61 28.80 17.03
CA ASP A 585 15.54 29.90 16.08
C ASP A 585 14.43 30.90 16.45
N ASN A 586 14.12 31.83 15.54
CA ASN A 586 13.03 32.80 15.69
C ASN A 586 13.08 33.61 17.00
N ASP A 587 14.29 33.91 17.48
CA ASP A 587 14.54 34.60 18.76
C ASP A 587 13.85 33.93 19.98
N GLY A 588 13.64 32.62 19.90
CA GLY A 588 12.99 31.83 20.95
C GLY A 588 11.46 31.75 20.83
N ASP A 589 10.84 32.43 19.86
CA ASP A 589 9.39 32.37 19.62
C ASP A 589 9.02 31.09 18.82
N PRO A 590 8.18 30.20 19.36
CA PRO A 590 7.82 28.96 18.68
C PRO A 590 6.92 29.17 17.46
N TRP A 591 6.29 30.33 17.25
CA TRP A 591 5.21 30.48 16.27
C TRP A 591 5.62 31.29 15.04
N ARG A 592 5.54 30.68 13.85
CA ARG A 592 5.51 31.39 12.56
C ARG A 592 4.21 31.08 11.85
N ILE A 593 3.27 32.03 11.89
CA ILE A 593 1.91 31.84 11.36
C ILE A 593 1.67 32.86 10.25
N ALA A 594 1.18 32.40 9.12
CA ALA A 594 0.69 33.27 8.04
C ALA A 594 -0.44 32.58 7.28
N ASN A 595 -1.33 33.37 6.66
CA ASN A 595 -2.41 32.88 5.80
C ASN A 595 -3.24 31.74 6.43
N SER A 596 -3.46 31.78 7.74
CA SER A 596 -4.11 30.72 8.50
C SER A 596 -5.23 31.29 9.37
N THR A 597 -6.25 30.50 9.71
CA THR A 597 -7.44 31.01 10.40
C THR A 597 -8.04 29.98 11.35
N GLY A 598 -8.66 30.43 12.44
CA GLY A 598 -9.32 29.54 13.40
C GLY A 598 -8.37 28.80 14.33
N LEU A 599 -7.15 29.32 14.53
CA LEU A 599 -6.17 28.71 15.42
C LEU A 599 -6.60 28.87 16.88
N VAL A 600 -6.36 27.83 17.69
CA VAL A 600 -6.70 27.82 19.13
C VAL A 600 -5.44 27.54 19.94
N PHE A 601 -5.23 28.31 21.00
CA PHE A 601 -4.14 28.13 21.95
C PHE A 601 -4.69 28.12 23.37
N GLU A 602 -4.67 26.97 24.03
CA GLU A 602 -5.11 26.78 25.41
C GLU A 602 -3.99 26.15 26.24
N ASN A 603 -3.64 26.80 27.35
CA ASN A 603 -2.51 26.41 28.22
C ASN A 603 -1.21 26.07 27.47
N THR A 604 -0.98 26.75 26.35
CA THR A 604 0.13 26.50 25.42
C THR A 604 1.17 27.62 25.55
N THR A 605 2.44 27.37 25.20
CA THR A 605 3.48 28.41 25.17
C THR A 605 3.05 29.58 24.28
N MET A 606 2.73 30.73 24.90
CA MET A 606 2.26 31.92 24.19
C MET A 606 3.40 32.81 23.70
N SER A 607 3.17 33.51 22.60
CA SER A 607 3.99 34.61 22.08
C SER A 607 3.10 35.70 21.47
N PRO A 608 3.63 36.89 21.15
CA PRO A 608 2.84 37.92 20.46
C PRO A 608 2.22 37.44 19.15
N VAL A 609 2.87 36.53 18.42
CA VAL A 609 2.32 35.94 17.18
C VAL A 609 1.13 35.02 17.49
N ALA A 610 1.19 34.22 18.55
CA ALA A 610 0.06 33.39 18.98
C ALA A 610 -1.11 34.23 19.54
N GLU A 611 -0.81 35.32 20.25
CA GLU A 611 -1.83 36.26 20.74
C GLU A 611 -2.60 36.92 19.59
N ASP A 612 -1.90 37.30 18.51
CA ASP A 612 -2.49 37.80 17.26
C ASP A 612 -3.38 36.71 16.62
N ALA A 613 -2.82 35.52 16.40
CA ALA A 613 -3.53 34.40 15.78
C ALA A 613 -4.79 33.94 16.54
N ALA A 614 -4.87 34.16 17.85
CA ALA A 614 -6.00 33.74 18.68
C ALA A 614 -7.24 34.65 18.55
N GLN A 615 -7.14 35.82 17.91
CA GLN A 615 -8.25 36.77 17.79
C GLN A 615 -8.39 37.24 16.35
N LYS A 616 -9.59 37.10 15.78
CA LYS A 616 -9.87 37.60 14.43
C LYS A 616 -10.10 39.11 14.47
N PRO A 617 -9.80 39.84 13.37
CA PRO A 617 -10.24 41.21 13.19
C PRO A 617 -11.75 41.35 13.37
N GLN A 618 -12.19 42.56 13.73
CA GLN A 618 -13.60 42.87 13.97
C GLN A 618 -14.04 44.14 13.25
N TRP A 619 -15.26 44.09 12.74
CA TRP A 619 -15.94 45.25 12.15
C TRP A 619 -16.77 45.99 13.19
N GLU A 620 -16.60 47.31 13.29
CA GLU A 620 -17.48 48.11 14.13
C GLU A 620 -18.93 48.08 13.61
N LYS A 621 -19.89 48.14 14.54
CA LYS A 621 -21.31 48.20 14.19
C LYS A 621 -21.61 49.42 13.33
N GLY A 622 -22.08 49.19 12.10
CA GLY A 622 -22.38 50.23 11.13
C GLY A 622 -21.24 50.53 10.15
N SER A 623 -20.18 49.72 10.12
CA SER A 623 -19.19 49.73 9.04
C SER A 623 -19.86 49.66 7.66
N THR A 624 -19.36 50.44 6.70
CA THR A 624 -19.92 50.50 5.35
C THR A 624 -18.82 50.41 4.29
N VAL A 625 -19.17 49.86 3.13
CA VAL A 625 -18.38 49.97 1.91
C VAL A 625 -19.16 50.82 0.90
N ARG A 626 -18.45 51.68 0.18
CA ARG A 626 -18.98 52.54 -0.88
C ARG A 626 -18.31 52.18 -2.19
N ALA A 627 -19.10 52.16 -3.25
CA ALA A 627 -18.61 51.88 -4.60
C ALA A 627 -18.85 53.09 -5.51
N LYS A 628 -17.88 53.37 -6.39
CA LYS A 628 -18.00 54.39 -7.44
C LYS A 628 -17.49 53.84 -8.76
N SER A 629 -18.39 53.70 -9.73
CA SER A 629 -18.03 53.32 -11.11
C SER A 629 -17.25 54.44 -11.81
N SER A 630 -16.25 54.06 -12.61
CA SER A 630 -15.64 54.95 -13.61
C SER A 630 -16.64 55.32 -14.70
N SER A 631 -16.40 56.42 -15.42
CA SER A 631 -17.31 56.93 -16.45
C SER A 631 -17.45 56.01 -17.66
N ASP A 632 -16.40 55.23 -17.96
CA ASP A 632 -16.40 54.21 -19.02
C ASP A 632 -16.99 52.87 -18.55
N GLY A 633 -17.29 52.71 -17.25
CA GLY A 633 -17.85 51.49 -16.69
C GLY A 633 -16.86 50.35 -16.47
N ARG A 634 -15.57 50.55 -16.76
CA ARG A 634 -14.56 49.48 -16.78
C ARG A 634 -13.87 49.22 -15.44
N SER A 635 -14.16 50.06 -14.46
CA SER A 635 -13.63 49.91 -13.11
C SER A 635 -14.57 50.46 -12.05
N VAL A 636 -14.45 49.93 -10.83
CA VAL A 636 -15.14 50.43 -9.65
C VAL A 636 -14.10 50.70 -8.57
N THR A 637 -14.06 51.94 -8.07
CA THR A 637 -13.30 52.26 -6.87
C THR A 637 -14.17 52.01 -5.65
N LEU A 638 -13.70 51.11 -4.79
CA LEU A 638 -14.28 50.76 -3.50
C LEU A 638 -13.55 51.52 -2.39
N THR A 639 -14.30 52.06 -1.43
CA THR A 639 -13.76 52.64 -0.18
C THR A 639 -14.60 52.19 1.01
N TRP A 640 -13.96 51.85 2.13
CA TRP A 640 -14.65 51.31 3.31
C TRP A 640 -14.11 51.89 4.62
N SER A 641 -14.86 51.69 5.71
CA SER A 641 -14.39 51.98 7.07
C SER A 641 -13.23 51.06 7.46
N GLU A 642 -12.30 51.48 8.33
CA GLU A 642 -11.27 50.58 8.86
C GLU A 642 -11.88 49.54 9.83
N ALA A 643 -11.39 48.30 9.76
CA ALA A 643 -11.62 47.30 10.80
C ALA A 643 -10.57 47.45 11.92
N THR A 644 -10.83 46.83 13.07
CA THR A 644 -9.90 46.82 14.22
C THR A 644 -9.47 45.41 14.55
N ASP A 645 -8.30 45.29 15.16
CA ASP A 645 -7.69 44.03 15.55
C ASP A 645 -6.82 44.24 16.80
N ASN A 646 -6.50 43.19 17.56
CA ASN A 646 -5.72 43.28 18.80
C ASN A 646 -4.26 43.66 18.57
N VAL A 647 -3.65 43.27 17.44
CA VAL A 647 -2.31 43.74 17.04
C VAL A 647 -2.41 44.69 15.85
N GLY A 648 -3.17 44.32 14.84
CA GLY A 648 -3.40 45.19 13.69
C GLY A 648 -3.92 44.47 12.44
N VAL A 649 -4.70 45.19 11.65
CA VAL A 649 -5.17 44.72 10.35
C VAL A 649 -4.02 44.84 9.33
N GLN A 650 -3.57 43.71 8.79
CA GLN A 650 -2.52 43.62 7.77
C GLN A 650 -3.05 44.01 6.37
N GLY A 651 -4.32 43.74 6.11
CA GLY A 651 -4.97 44.10 4.86
C GLY A 651 -6.41 43.65 4.74
N TYR A 652 -6.93 43.74 3.52
CA TYR A 652 -8.32 43.44 3.19
C TYR A 652 -8.40 42.55 1.94
N THR A 653 -9.33 41.61 1.98
CA THR A 653 -9.68 40.73 0.86
C THR A 653 -10.97 41.23 0.23
N VAL A 654 -10.93 41.47 -1.08
CA VAL A 654 -12.08 41.96 -1.84
C VAL A 654 -12.70 40.79 -2.60
N TYR A 655 -14.00 40.61 -2.46
CA TYR A 655 -14.78 39.65 -3.23
C TYR A 655 -15.65 40.38 -4.25
N LYS A 656 -15.71 39.87 -5.49
CA LYS A 656 -16.59 40.29 -6.57
C LYS A 656 -17.58 39.17 -6.85
N ASN A 657 -18.88 39.43 -6.67
CA ASN A 657 -19.96 38.45 -6.86
C ASN A 657 -19.74 37.14 -6.09
N GLY A 658 -19.17 37.24 -4.88
CA GLY A 658 -18.84 36.08 -4.04
C GLY A 658 -17.46 35.45 -4.31
N GLU A 659 -16.77 35.79 -5.39
CA GLU A 659 -15.44 35.27 -5.71
C GLU A 659 -14.34 36.22 -5.28
N LYS A 660 -13.26 35.68 -4.69
CA LYS A 660 -12.10 36.47 -4.26
C LYS A 660 -11.37 37.09 -5.46
N ILE A 661 -10.98 38.36 -5.34
CA ILE A 661 -10.14 39.04 -6.33
C ILE A 661 -8.66 38.84 -6.01
N GLY A 662 -7.93 38.31 -6.98
CA GLY A 662 -6.48 38.07 -6.89
C GLY A 662 -6.13 36.73 -6.24
N MET A 663 -4.89 36.28 -6.47
CA MET A 663 -4.38 35.01 -5.91
C MET A 663 -3.71 35.20 -4.54
N ASP A 664 -3.24 36.41 -4.23
CA ASP A 664 -2.63 36.72 -2.94
C ASP A 664 -3.64 36.64 -1.80
N TYR A 665 -3.20 36.27 -0.60
CA TYR A 665 -4.08 36.08 0.56
C TYR A 665 -4.89 37.34 0.91
N THR A 666 -4.32 38.52 0.73
CA THR A 666 -5.02 39.82 0.83
C THR A 666 -5.00 40.54 -0.53
N THR A 667 -6.07 41.26 -0.88
CA THR A 667 -6.14 42.04 -2.12
C THR A 667 -5.43 43.39 -2.02
N VAL A 668 -5.49 44.05 -0.86
CA VAL A 668 -4.92 45.38 -0.64
C VAL A 668 -4.62 45.62 0.85
N SER A 669 -3.65 46.48 1.18
CA SER A 669 -3.34 46.83 2.58
C SER A 669 -4.11 48.06 3.11
N GLY A 670 -4.59 48.95 2.22
CA GLY A 670 -5.36 50.14 2.58
C GLY A 670 -6.87 49.94 2.49
N THR A 671 -7.64 50.96 2.85
CA THR A 671 -9.12 50.98 2.83
C THR A 671 -9.74 51.45 1.52
N SER A 672 -9.00 51.30 0.43
CA SER A 672 -9.44 51.64 -0.91
C SER A 672 -8.84 50.68 -1.92
N TYR A 673 -9.66 50.21 -2.86
CA TYR A 673 -9.20 49.37 -3.96
C TYR A 673 -9.97 49.70 -5.23
N THR A 674 -9.29 49.72 -6.38
CA THR A 674 -9.96 49.87 -7.68
C THR A 674 -10.00 48.51 -8.35
N VAL A 675 -11.20 47.98 -8.49
CA VAL A 675 -11.46 46.77 -9.27
C VAL A 675 -11.46 47.15 -10.74
N HIS A 676 -10.59 46.52 -11.53
CA HIS A 676 -10.48 46.71 -12.98
C HIS A 676 -11.08 45.51 -13.73
N GLY A 677 -11.18 45.61 -15.06
CA GLY A 677 -11.67 44.51 -15.91
C GLY A 677 -13.15 44.21 -15.71
N LEU A 678 -13.96 45.24 -15.45
CA LEU A 678 -15.40 45.12 -15.33
C LEU A 678 -16.08 45.46 -16.65
N ALA A 679 -17.19 44.79 -16.95
CA ALA A 679 -18.07 45.17 -18.04
C ALA A 679 -18.89 46.42 -17.69
N PRO A 680 -19.05 47.38 -18.62
CA PRO A 680 -19.97 48.52 -18.48
C PRO A 680 -21.44 48.09 -18.36
N ALA A 681 -22.29 48.95 -17.80
CA ALA A 681 -23.74 48.72 -17.63
C ALA A 681 -24.11 47.36 -16.97
N THR A 682 -23.26 46.85 -16.08
CA THR A 682 -23.37 45.53 -15.46
C THR A 682 -23.42 45.67 -13.94
N GLU A 683 -24.29 44.90 -13.29
CA GLU A 683 -24.40 44.89 -11.82
C GLU A 683 -23.34 43.96 -11.21
N TYR A 684 -22.66 44.46 -10.17
CA TYR A 684 -21.71 43.72 -9.36
C TYR A 684 -22.01 43.89 -7.89
N THR A 685 -21.75 42.84 -7.12
CA THR A 685 -21.75 42.82 -5.67
C THR A 685 -20.30 42.77 -5.19
N PHE A 686 -19.92 43.64 -4.24
CA PHE A 686 -18.59 43.64 -3.65
C PHE A 686 -18.65 43.50 -2.13
N LYS A 687 -17.87 42.56 -1.58
CA LYS A 687 -17.72 42.34 -0.13
C LYS A 687 -16.27 42.51 0.28
N ILE A 688 -16.03 43.10 1.44
CA ILE A 688 -14.69 43.35 1.98
C ILE A 688 -14.52 42.59 3.29
N GLU A 689 -13.48 41.77 3.39
CA GLU A 689 -13.11 41.11 4.65
C GLU A 689 -11.75 41.62 5.12
N ALA A 690 -11.64 41.97 6.40
CA ALA A 690 -10.40 42.34 7.05
C ALA A 690 -9.56 41.09 7.39
N THR A 691 -8.23 41.24 7.34
CA THR A 691 -7.25 40.18 7.61
C THR A 691 -6.10 40.72 8.48
N ASP A 692 -5.72 40.00 9.53
CA ASP A 692 -4.56 40.30 10.39
C ASP A 692 -3.24 39.79 9.77
N ALA A 693 -2.11 39.91 10.48
CA ALA A 693 -0.80 39.48 9.99
C ALA A 693 -0.63 37.96 9.95
N THR A 694 -1.39 37.22 10.78
CA THR A 694 -1.35 35.75 10.85
C THR A 694 -2.25 35.08 9.81
N GLY A 695 -3.18 35.84 9.23
CA GLY A 695 -4.12 35.41 8.21
C GLY A 695 -5.55 35.19 8.69
N ASN A 696 -5.91 35.51 9.94
CA ASN A 696 -7.30 35.45 10.36
C ASN A 696 -8.13 36.41 9.52
N ARG A 697 -9.14 35.88 8.86
CA ARG A 697 -10.05 36.63 8.00
C ARG A 697 -11.44 36.70 8.62
N THR A 698 -12.05 37.88 8.58
CA THR A 698 -13.47 38.08 8.92
C THR A 698 -14.38 37.37 7.91
N SER A 699 -15.63 37.12 8.32
CA SER A 699 -16.68 36.55 7.46
C SER A 699 -17.94 37.40 7.41
N ASP A 700 -17.96 38.51 8.15
CA ASP A 700 -19.10 39.38 8.41
C ASP A 700 -18.87 40.82 7.91
N GLY A 701 -17.89 41.02 7.03
CA GLY A 701 -17.55 42.33 6.52
C GLY A 701 -18.61 42.97 5.61
N PRO A 702 -18.50 44.30 5.37
CA PRO A 702 -19.53 45.07 4.68
C PRO A 702 -19.60 44.74 3.18
N GLU A 703 -20.80 44.83 2.62
CA GLU A 703 -21.11 44.52 1.21
C GLU A 703 -21.84 45.70 0.52
N VAL A 704 -21.62 45.88 -0.79
CA VAL A 704 -22.32 46.87 -1.62
C VAL A 704 -22.59 46.36 -3.03
N ASN A 705 -23.76 46.72 -3.56
CA ASN A 705 -24.13 46.49 -4.96
C ASN A 705 -23.96 47.78 -5.77
N ILE A 706 -23.43 47.64 -6.99
CA ILE A 706 -23.30 48.75 -7.92
C ILE A 706 -23.49 48.29 -9.36
N THR A 707 -24.21 49.08 -10.16
CA THR A 707 -24.22 48.94 -11.62
C THR A 707 -23.16 49.87 -12.22
N THR A 708 -22.25 49.32 -13.01
CA THR A 708 -21.23 50.12 -13.72
C THR A 708 -21.87 51.07 -14.73
N LEU A 709 -21.25 52.22 -14.95
CA LEU A 709 -21.67 53.20 -15.96
C LEU A 709 -21.22 52.74 -17.37
N GLY A 710 -21.29 53.64 -18.36
CA GLY A 710 -20.86 53.36 -19.73
C GLY A 710 -21.92 52.68 -20.60
N ALA A 711 -21.61 52.53 -21.89
CA ALA A 711 -22.45 51.79 -22.82
C ALA A 711 -22.11 50.31 -22.76
N LYS A 712 -23.14 49.45 -22.76
CA LYS A 712 -22.96 48.00 -22.80
C LYS A 712 -22.09 47.62 -23.99
N ASP A 713 -21.06 46.83 -23.75
CA ASP A 713 -20.25 46.25 -24.80
C ASP A 713 -21.02 45.14 -25.52
N THR A 714 -20.92 45.15 -26.84
CA THR A 714 -21.57 44.19 -27.74
C THR A 714 -20.60 43.66 -28.80
N THR A 715 -19.31 44.00 -28.71
CA THR A 715 -18.28 43.58 -29.65
C THR A 715 -17.69 42.26 -29.16
N PRO A 716 -17.67 41.19 -29.98
CA PRO A 716 -16.99 39.95 -29.61
C PRO A 716 -15.45 40.12 -29.55
N PRO A 717 -14.75 39.23 -28.82
CA PRO A 717 -13.29 39.21 -28.81
C PRO A 717 -12.65 39.10 -30.20
N THR A 718 -11.43 39.59 -30.33
CA THR A 718 -10.59 39.43 -31.54
C THR A 718 -9.62 38.26 -31.39
N LEU A 719 -9.64 37.36 -32.37
CA LEU A 719 -8.73 36.22 -32.45
C LEU A 719 -7.40 36.57 -33.14
N PRO A 720 -6.27 35.93 -32.78
CA PRO A 720 -5.00 36.03 -33.49
C PRO A 720 -5.09 35.56 -34.95
N GLU A 721 -4.23 36.09 -35.83
CA GLU A 721 -4.10 35.57 -37.20
C GLU A 721 -3.52 34.14 -37.17
N ASN A 722 -4.13 33.21 -37.92
CA ASN A 722 -3.77 31.78 -37.96
C ASN A 722 -3.86 31.05 -36.61
N THR A 723 -4.94 31.32 -35.88
CA THR A 723 -5.24 30.64 -34.61
C THR A 723 -5.46 29.14 -34.82
N GLU A 724 -4.74 28.29 -34.09
CA GLU A 724 -4.87 26.83 -34.14
C GLU A 724 -4.98 26.24 -32.72
N ILE A 725 -5.76 25.17 -32.59
CA ILE A 725 -5.81 24.37 -31.37
C ILE A 725 -4.84 23.22 -31.57
N LYS A 726 -3.94 22.98 -30.60
CA LYS A 726 -2.94 21.91 -30.65
C LYS A 726 -2.86 21.12 -29.35
N GLU A 727 -2.37 19.89 -29.43
CA GLU A 727 -2.02 19.10 -28.26
C GLU A 727 -0.80 19.68 -27.55
N LEU A 728 -0.73 19.50 -26.23
CA LEU A 728 0.44 19.89 -25.45
C LEU A 728 1.55 18.84 -25.60
N THR A 729 2.75 19.27 -26.01
CA THR A 729 3.90 18.38 -26.23
C THR A 729 4.86 18.36 -25.03
N THR A 730 5.52 17.21 -24.84
CA THR A 730 6.67 17.02 -23.95
C THR A 730 7.95 16.97 -24.77
N ARG A 731 8.94 17.77 -24.38
CA ARG A 731 10.26 17.82 -25.03
C ARG A 731 11.17 16.73 -24.49
N ILE A 732 11.70 15.89 -25.39
CA ILE A 732 12.76 14.91 -25.10
C ILE A 732 14.08 15.46 -25.66
N PRO A 733 15.09 15.73 -24.81
CA PRO A 733 16.34 16.30 -25.26
C PRO A 733 17.14 15.32 -26.12
N ALA A 734 17.95 15.84 -27.04
CA ALA A 734 18.80 15.03 -27.93
C ALA A 734 19.77 14.06 -27.20
N SER A 735 20.13 14.35 -25.95
CA SER A 735 20.95 13.45 -25.12
C SER A 735 20.21 12.19 -24.67
N ASP A 736 18.88 12.25 -24.66
CA ASP A 736 17.99 11.16 -24.24
C ASP A 736 17.32 10.49 -25.44
N THR A 737 17.81 10.71 -26.66
CA THR A 737 17.35 10.01 -27.86
C THR A 737 18.46 9.23 -28.54
N PHE A 738 18.14 8.05 -29.08
CA PHE A 738 19.08 7.28 -29.90
C PHE A 738 19.29 7.93 -31.27
N SER A 739 18.38 8.79 -31.73
CA SER A 739 18.59 9.58 -32.95
C SER A 739 19.62 10.69 -32.79
N GLY A 740 19.95 11.09 -31.55
CA GLY A 740 20.75 12.26 -31.25
C GLY A 740 20.06 13.59 -31.62
N LYS A 741 18.73 13.56 -31.78
CA LYS A 741 17.89 14.72 -32.11
C LYS A 741 16.86 14.96 -31.02
N GLU A 742 16.51 16.22 -30.83
CA GLU A 742 15.41 16.59 -29.97
C GLU A 742 14.08 16.18 -30.61
N GLU A 743 13.17 15.65 -29.79
CA GLU A 743 11.84 15.20 -30.21
C GLU A 743 10.77 15.86 -29.32
N GLU A 744 9.64 16.20 -29.91
CA GLU A 744 8.43 16.62 -29.20
C GLU A 744 7.38 15.53 -29.32
N VAL A 745 6.90 15.03 -28.18
CA VAL A 745 5.92 13.94 -28.13
C VAL A 745 4.67 14.34 -27.38
N VAL A 746 3.53 13.79 -27.77
CA VAL A 746 2.29 13.92 -26.99
C VAL A 746 2.07 12.60 -26.26
N TYR A 747 1.93 12.63 -24.93
CA TYR A 747 1.55 11.43 -24.19
C TYR A 747 0.02 11.40 -24.03
N PRO A 748 -0.71 10.57 -24.80
CA PRO A 748 -2.15 10.51 -24.69
C PRO A 748 -2.56 9.99 -23.31
N GLY A 749 -3.52 10.65 -22.68
CA GLY A 749 -4.17 10.12 -21.49
C GLY A 749 -5.24 9.10 -21.87
N PHE A 750 -5.51 8.16 -20.96
CA PHE A 750 -6.61 7.20 -21.13
C PHE A 750 -7.98 7.89 -21.05
N THR A 751 -8.14 8.77 -20.08
CA THR A 751 -9.41 9.45 -19.75
C THR A 751 -9.28 10.97 -19.80
N TRP A 752 -8.17 11.48 -20.35
CA TRP A 752 -7.85 12.90 -20.36
C TRP A 752 -6.94 13.28 -21.54
N ALA A 753 -6.93 14.56 -21.88
CA ALA A 753 -6.02 15.11 -22.89
C ALA A 753 -5.78 16.61 -22.64
N SER A 754 -4.57 17.10 -22.91
CA SER A 754 -4.23 18.52 -22.73
C SER A 754 -4.07 19.22 -24.08
N VAL A 755 -4.73 20.36 -24.22
CA VAL A 755 -4.71 21.20 -25.42
C VAL A 755 -4.31 22.63 -25.10
N ALA A 756 -3.76 23.32 -26.09
CA ALA A 756 -3.37 24.73 -26.01
C ALA A 756 -3.71 25.46 -27.31
N TRP A 757 -3.83 26.78 -27.23
CA TRP A 757 -4.16 27.65 -28.38
C TRP A 757 -3.55 29.06 -28.22
N GLU A 758 -3.54 29.86 -29.28
CA GLU A 758 -3.08 31.25 -29.20
C GLU A 758 -4.10 32.15 -28.46
N LYS A 759 -3.60 33.01 -27.58
CA LYS A 759 -4.43 33.88 -26.72
C LYS A 759 -5.19 34.95 -27.52
N SER A 760 -6.51 35.00 -27.37
CA SER A 760 -7.38 36.08 -27.87
C SER A 760 -7.20 37.43 -27.15
N SER A 761 -7.73 38.50 -27.73
CA SER A 761 -7.66 39.86 -27.18
C SER A 761 -8.98 40.61 -27.34
N ASP A 762 -9.26 41.54 -26.43
CA ASP A 762 -10.45 42.38 -26.44
C ASP A 762 -10.14 43.72 -25.74
N GLU A 763 -10.78 44.83 -26.14
CA GLU A 763 -10.53 46.15 -25.52
C GLU A 763 -11.01 46.28 -24.07
N ASN A 764 -11.92 45.41 -23.63
CA ASN A 764 -12.41 45.28 -22.25
C ASN A 764 -11.72 44.14 -21.50
N GLY A 765 -11.05 43.24 -22.22
CA GLY A 765 -10.30 42.10 -21.69
C GLY A 765 -11.05 40.78 -21.83
N ILE A 766 -10.28 39.69 -21.82
CA ILE A 766 -10.80 38.32 -21.94
C ILE A 766 -11.16 37.80 -20.55
N ALA A 767 -12.39 37.31 -20.37
CA ALA A 767 -12.78 36.58 -19.17
C ALA A 767 -12.19 35.17 -19.16
N GLY A 768 -12.17 34.50 -20.32
CA GLY A 768 -11.56 33.19 -20.48
C GLY A 768 -12.05 32.48 -21.75
N TYR A 769 -12.03 31.16 -21.70
CA TYR A 769 -12.30 30.28 -22.84
C TYR A 769 -13.21 29.13 -22.39
N TYR A 770 -14.30 28.93 -23.14
CA TYR A 770 -15.08 27.70 -23.05
C TYR A 770 -14.44 26.65 -23.95
N VAL A 771 -14.21 25.45 -23.41
CA VAL A 771 -13.63 24.33 -24.16
C VAL A 771 -14.68 23.25 -24.30
N TYR A 772 -14.90 22.82 -25.53
CA TYR A 772 -15.90 21.82 -25.90
C TYR A 772 -15.22 20.58 -26.47
N ALA A 773 -15.83 19.41 -26.26
CA ALA A 773 -15.47 18.18 -26.94
C ALA A 773 -16.72 17.53 -27.52
N ASN A 774 -16.72 17.26 -28.83
CA ASN A 774 -17.88 16.75 -29.57
C ASN A 774 -19.15 17.61 -29.39
N GLY A 775 -18.98 18.93 -29.26
CA GLY A 775 -20.05 19.91 -29.02
C GLY A 775 -20.57 19.98 -27.57
N GLU A 776 -20.05 19.16 -26.65
CA GLU A 776 -20.37 19.22 -25.23
C GLU A 776 -19.38 20.14 -24.50
N LEU A 777 -19.87 21.04 -23.65
CA LEU A 777 -19.01 21.90 -22.82
C LEU A 777 -18.26 21.06 -21.79
N LYS A 778 -16.92 21.05 -21.86
CA LYS A 778 -16.05 20.34 -20.90
C LYS A 778 -15.54 21.23 -19.78
N GLY A 779 -15.47 22.55 -20.00
CA GLY A 779 -15.22 23.49 -18.92
C GLY A 779 -14.82 24.88 -19.40
N PHE A 780 -14.40 25.69 -18.43
CA PHE A 780 -13.99 27.07 -18.62
C PHE A 780 -12.62 27.30 -18.02
N THR A 781 -11.74 28.01 -18.72
CA THR A 781 -10.40 28.35 -18.24
C THR A 781 -10.04 29.80 -18.55
N PRO A 782 -9.40 30.53 -17.63
CA PRO A 782 -8.85 31.85 -17.93
C PRO A 782 -7.51 31.76 -18.69
N GLN A 783 -6.91 30.58 -18.80
CA GLN A 783 -5.65 30.33 -19.49
C GLN A 783 -5.89 29.88 -20.94
N ASN A 784 -4.89 30.04 -21.80
CA ASN A 784 -4.94 29.59 -23.20
C ASN A 784 -4.57 28.10 -23.37
N GLN A 785 -4.84 27.30 -22.33
CA GLN A 785 -4.63 25.86 -22.29
C GLN A 785 -5.66 25.22 -21.36
N TYR A 786 -5.98 23.95 -21.61
CA TYR A 786 -6.95 23.19 -20.84
C TYR A 786 -6.67 21.69 -20.89
N THR A 787 -6.88 21.02 -19.75
CA THR A 787 -6.90 19.55 -19.69
C THR A 787 -8.34 19.09 -19.69
N LEU A 788 -8.76 18.45 -20.78
CA LEU A 788 -10.02 17.74 -20.85
C LEU A 788 -9.92 16.49 -19.97
N THR A 789 -10.95 16.25 -19.16
CA THR A 789 -11.08 15.13 -18.22
C THR A 789 -12.36 14.34 -18.53
N LYS A 790 -12.55 13.19 -17.88
CA LYS A 790 -13.73 12.33 -18.06
C LYS A 790 -13.98 11.96 -19.53
N LEU A 791 -12.90 11.70 -20.25
CA LEU A 791 -12.96 11.16 -21.60
C LEU A 791 -13.05 9.64 -21.56
N GLU A 792 -13.66 9.06 -22.58
CA GLU A 792 -13.69 7.62 -22.81
C GLU A 792 -12.36 7.19 -23.46
N PRO A 793 -11.71 6.11 -22.99
CA PRO A 793 -10.52 5.57 -23.62
C PRO A 793 -10.76 5.13 -25.08
N GLY A 794 -9.72 5.19 -25.91
CA GLY A 794 -9.74 4.80 -27.32
C GLY A 794 -10.76 5.55 -28.18
N THR A 795 -11.13 6.77 -27.79
CA THR A 795 -12.18 7.56 -28.44
C THR A 795 -11.60 8.83 -29.07
N ILE A 796 -12.02 9.11 -30.30
CA ILE A 796 -11.68 10.35 -31.00
C ILE A 796 -12.64 11.46 -30.54
N TYR A 797 -12.07 12.57 -30.08
CA TYR A 797 -12.79 13.77 -29.70
C TYR A 797 -12.44 14.93 -30.63
N ARG A 798 -13.47 15.66 -31.06
CA ARG A 798 -13.31 16.95 -31.75
C ARG A 798 -13.38 18.07 -30.72
N VAL A 799 -12.25 18.72 -30.48
CA VAL A 799 -12.09 19.82 -29.52
C VAL A 799 -12.30 21.16 -30.21
N GLU A 800 -13.11 22.00 -29.58
CA GLU A 800 -13.43 23.37 -30.02
C GLU A 800 -13.27 24.35 -28.85
N VAL A 801 -12.93 25.59 -29.17
CA VAL A 801 -12.67 26.65 -28.18
C VAL A 801 -13.44 27.91 -28.56
N GLU A 802 -14.13 28.50 -27.57
CA GLU A 802 -14.82 29.78 -27.70
C GLU A 802 -14.23 30.77 -26.69
N ALA A 803 -13.68 31.89 -27.16
CA ALA A 803 -13.27 32.97 -26.28
C ALA A 803 -14.48 33.78 -25.82
N VAL A 804 -14.44 34.22 -24.56
CA VAL A 804 -15.44 35.13 -23.99
C VAL A 804 -14.76 36.32 -23.32
N ASP A 805 -15.25 37.53 -23.61
CA ASP A 805 -14.79 38.75 -22.94
C ASP A 805 -15.45 38.92 -21.56
N VAL A 806 -15.03 39.96 -20.82
CA VAL A 806 -15.61 40.31 -19.51
C VAL A 806 -17.08 40.76 -19.58
N ALA A 807 -17.60 41.14 -20.75
CA ALA A 807 -18.99 41.53 -20.98
C ALA A 807 -19.91 40.35 -21.38
N GLY A 808 -19.32 39.17 -21.60
CA GLY A 808 -20.00 37.96 -22.01
C GLY A 808 -20.19 37.81 -23.52
N ASN A 809 -19.59 38.67 -24.36
CA ASN A 809 -19.59 38.42 -25.81
C ASN A 809 -18.61 37.31 -26.14
N LYS A 810 -18.97 36.51 -27.14
CA LYS A 810 -18.31 35.24 -27.48
C LYS A 810 -17.85 35.23 -28.92
N VAL A 811 -16.70 34.62 -29.17
CA VAL A 811 -16.21 34.32 -30.52
C VAL A 811 -15.66 32.89 -30.56
N ASP A 812 -16.11 32.13 -31.55
CA ASP A 812 -15.63 30.78 -31.83
C ASP A 812 -14.27 30.85 -32.54
N TYR A 813 -13.31 30.00 -32.13
CA TYR A 813 -11.97 29.96 -32.74
C TYR A 813 -11.99 29.58 -34.23
N GLY A 814 -13.09 29.01 -34.72
CA GLY A 814 -13.31 28.63 -36.12
C GLY A 814 -12.49 27.42 -36.57
N THR A 815 -11.67 26.87 -35.68
CA THR A 815 -10.85 25.67 -35.89
C THR A 815 -11.22 24.61 -34.86
N SER A 816 -10.90 23.36 -35.17
CA SER A 816 -11.07 22.24 -34.26
C SER A 816 -9.87 21.32 -34.34
N LEU A 817 -9.53 20.70 -33.22
CA LEU A 817 -8.50 19.67 -33.12
C LEU A 817 -9.16 18.31 -32.91
N GLU A 818 -8.82 17.32 -33.73
CA GLU A 818 -9.15 15.93 -33.43
C GLU A 818 -8.03 15.37 -32.55
N ILE A 819 -8.41 14.82 -31.40
CA ILE A 819 -7.51 14.12 -30.47
C ILE A 819 -8.03 12.70 -30.27
N GLU A 820 -7.13 11.74 -30.05
CA GLU A 820 -7.48 10.36 -29.74
C GLU A 820 -6.94 10.00 -28.35
N THR A 821 -7.82 9.56 -27.45
CA THR A 821 -7.40 9.05 -26.13
C THR A 821 -6.71 7.70 -26.26
N ALA A 822 -5.81 7.39 -25.31
CA ALA A 822 -5.14 6.10 -25.30
C ALA A 822 -6.15 4.93 -25.22
N PRO A 823 -5.88 3.78 -25.86
CA PRO A 823 -6.74 2.60 -25.79
C PRO A 823 -7.02 2.18 -24.34
N PRO A 824 -8.18 1.58 -24.06
CA PRO A 824 -8.51 1.13 -22.72
C PRO A 824 -7.47 0.12 -22.20
N TYR A 825 -7.10 0.25 -20.93
CA TYR A 825 -6.18 -0.65 -20.25
C TYR A 825 -6.94 -1.80 -19.56
N PRO A 826 -6.29 -2.96 -19.35
CA PRO A 826 -6.89 -4.07 -18.61
C PRO A 826 -7.16 -3.68 -17.16
N ILE A 827 -8.31 -4.09 -16.64
CA ILE A 827 -8.78 -3.81 -15.27
C ILE A 827 -9.18 -5.14 -14.60
N GLY A 828 -8.70 -5.34 -13.37
CA GLY A 828 -8.96 -6.56 -12.58
C GLY A 828 -8.54 -7.87 -13.27
N ALA A 829 -8.90 -8.99 -12.67
CA ALA A 829 -8.73 -10.32 -13.24
C ALA A 829 -9.92 -10.73 -14.14
N PRO A 830 -9.73 -11.70 -15.06
CA PRO A 830 -10.83 -12.44 -15.66
C PRO A 830 -11.70 -13.13 -14.60
N THR A 831 -12.96 -13.39 -14.93
CA THR A 831 -13.92 -14.06 -14.04
C THR A 831 -14.65 -15.19 -14.76
N ILE A 832 -14.90 -16.30 -14.06
CA ILE A 832 -15.72 -17.42 -14.55
C ILE A 832 -16.96 -17.49 -13.65
N GLU A 833 -18.13 -17.20 -14.20
CA GLU A 833 -19.39 -17.33 -13.46
C GLU A 833 -19.91 -18.79 -13.47
N GLY A 834 -20.52 -19.23 -12.38
CA GLY A 834 -21.12 -20.57 -12.25
C GLY A 834 -20.19 -21.63 -11.67
N ASP A 835 -20.68 -22.87 -11.63
CA ASP A 835 -19.98 -23.99 -10.98
C ASP A 835 -19.07 -24.79 -11.94
N LEU A 836 -18.09 -25.51 -11.38
CA LEU A 836 -17.27 -26.47 -12.11
C LEU A 836 -18.00 -27.82 -12.16
N ASN A 837 -18.43 -28.23 -13.35
CA ASN A 837 -19.06 -29.53 -13.54
C ASN A 837 -17.98 -30.59 -13.77
N ALA A 838 -18.00 -31.68 -12.99
CA ALA A 838 -17.08 -32.80 -13.12
C ALA A 838 -17.82 -34.13 -13.32
N THR A 839 -17.42 -34.90 -14.34
CA THR A 839 -17.98 -36.22 -14.65
C THR A 839 -16.88 -37.28 -14.63
N VAL A 840 -17.00 -38.26 -13.72
CA VAL A 840 -16.04 -39.37 -13.60
C VAL A 840 -16.23 -40.38 -14.73
N LYS A 841 -15.14 -40.78 -15.39
CA LYS A 841 -15.07 -41.78 -16.47
C LYS A 841 -13.94 -42.79 -16.21
N GLY A 842 -14.13 -43.69 -15.25
CA GLY A 842 -13.09 -44.65 -14.86
C GLY A 842 -11.97 -43.99 -14.08
N SER A 843 -10.74 -43.99 -14.60
CA SER A 843 -9.57 -43.31 -14.01
C SER A 843 -9.37 -41.88 -14.55
N SER A 844 -10.41 -41.27 -15.10
CA SER A 844 -10.37 -39.89 -15.59
C SER A 844 -11.59 -39.09 -15.15
N VAL A 845 -11.42 -37.77 -15.12
CA VAL A 845 -12.48 -36.82 -14.80
C VAL A 845 -12.58 -35.81 -15.95
N GLU A 846 -13.77 -35.74 -16.56
CA GLU A 846 -14.09 -34.72 -17.55
C GLU A 846 -14.69 -33.50 -16.84
N LEU A 847 -14.02 -32.37 -16.99
CA LEU A 847 -14.40 -31.08 -16.42
C LEU A 847 -15.05 -30.19 -17.48
N SER A 848 -16.04 -29.39 -17.09
CA SER A 848 -16.63 -28.34 -17.92
C SER A 848 -17.08 -27.14 -17.10
N TRP A 849 -16.91 -25.93 -17.64
CA TRP A 849 -17.24 -24.65 -17.01
C TRP A 849 -17.77 -23.64 -18.04
N ASN A 850 -18.25 -22.49 -17.58
CA ASN A 850 -18.71 -21.41 -18.46
C ASN A 850 -17.53 -20.63 -19.04
N GLU A 851 -17.74 -19.95 -20.17
CA GLU A 851 -16.73 -19.06 -20.73
C GLU A 851 -16.45 -17.88 -19.79
N ALA A 852 -15.17 -17.53 -19.63
CA ALA A 852 -14.76 -16.40 -18.80
C ALA A 852 -15.12 -15.05 -19.44
N THR A 853 -15.27 -14.03 -18.60
CA THR A 853 -15.39 -12.63 -19.02
C THR A 853 -14.27 -11.80 -18.40
N ALA A 854 -13.87 -10.72 -19.08
CA ALA A 854 -12.87 -9.80 -18.58
C ALA A 854 -13.10 -8.38 -19.12
N VAL A 855 -12.59 -7.37 -18.41
CA VAL A 855 -12.69 -5.95 -18.80
C VAL A 855 -11.42 -5.55 -19.52
N ASN A 856 -11.57 -5.10 -20.77
CA ASN A 856 -10.49 -4.65 -21.66
C ASN A 856 -9.38 -5.69 -21.87
N GLN A 857 -9.75 -6.97 -21.92
CA GLN A 857 -8.85 -8.11 -22.03
C GLN A 857 -9.46 -9.19 -22.94
N ASP A 858 -8.61 -9.87 -23.69
CA ASP A 858 -8.96 -11.12 -24.39
C ASP A 858 -8.78 -12.31 -23.45
N ILE A 859 -9.70 -13.29 -23.47
CA ILE A 859 -9.47 -14.58 -22.80
C ILE A 859 -8.60 -15.46 -23.69
N VAL A 860 -7.42 -15.85 -23.21
CA VAL A 860 -6.45 -16.65 -23.99
C VAL A 860 -6.46 -18.14 -23.66
N GLY A 861 -7.08 -18.53 -22.54
CA GLY A 861 -7.31 -19.93 -22.16
C GLY A 861 -7.50 -20.11 -20.66
N TYR A 862 -7.34 -21.35 -20.20
CA TYR A 862 -7.62 -21.77 -18.83
C TYR A 862 -6.51 -22.66 -18.26
N ARG A 863 -6.22 -22.50 -16.96
CA ARG A 863 -5.34 -23.37 -16.16
C ARG A 863 -6.20 -24.28 -15.29
N VAL A 864 -5.92 -25.59 -15.34
CA VAL A 864 -6.62 -26.59 -14.51
C VAL A 864 -5.70 -27.02 -13.38
N TYR A 865 -6.23 -27.11 -12.17
CA TYR A 865 -5.53 -27.57 -10.98
C TYR A 865 -6.21 -28.80 -10.40
N VAL A 866 -5.40 -29.71 -9.86
CA VAL A 866 -5.82 -30.93 -9.16
C VAL A 866 -5.13 -30.92 -7.80
N ASN A 867 -5.89 -30.92 -6.71
CA ASN A 867 -5.39 -30.82 -5.33
C ASN A 867 -4.43 -29.62 -5.15
N GLY A 868 -4.77 -28.49 -5.77
CA GLY A 868 -3.94 -27.27 -5.76
C GLY A 868 -2.72 -27.31 -6.69
N GLN A 869 -2.42 -28.45 -7.33
CA GLN A 869 -1.29 -28.59 -8.24
C GLN A 869 -1.71 -28.35 -9.69
N PRO A 870 -0.99 -27.52 -10.46
CA PRO A 870 -1.35 -27.23 -11.84
C PRO A 870 -1.13 -28.43 -12.77
N VAL A 871 -2.11 -28.68 -13.66
CA VAL A 871 -1.96 -29.61 -14.79
C VAL A 871 -1.27 -28.86 -15.93
N LYS A 872 0.06 -28.91 -15.94
CA LYS A 872 0.91 -28.21 -16.93
C LYS A 872 1.42 -29.15 -18.03
N PRO A 873 1.53 -28.69 -19.29
CA PRO A 873 2.24 -29.44 -20.32
C PRO A 873 3.72 -29.64 -19.95
N GLU A 874 4.36 -30.68 -20.48
CA GLU A 874 5.77 -30.98 -20.19
C GLU A 874 6.69 -29.81 -20.59
N GLY A 875 7.57 -29.41 -19.67
CA GLY A 875 8.52 -28.30 -19.86
C GLY A 875 7.90 -26.90 -19.80
N VAL A 876 6.64 -26.77 -19.37
CA VAL A 876 5.96 -25.48 -19.21
C VAL A 876 5.92 -25.10 -17.74
N GLU A 877 6.43 -23.92 -17.42
CA GLU A 877 6.28 -23.31 -16.10
C GLU A 877 4.99 -22.50 -16.04
N PHE A 878 4.28 -22.52 -14.92
CA PHE A 878 3.12 -21.66 -14.67
C PHE A 878 3.51 -20.63 -13.62
N THR A 879 3.83 -19.42 -14.06
CA THR A 879 3.98 -18.28 -13.17
C THR A 879 2.72 -17.41 -13.22
N PRO A 880 2.46 -16.60 -12.18
CA PRO A 880 1.43 -15.56 -12.20
C PRO A 880 1.71 -14.40 -13.15
N ILE A 881 2.61 -14.55 -14.14
CA ILE A 881 2.94 -13.50 -15.11
C ILE A 881 2.98 -14.00 -16.57
N ASN A 882 2.93 -15.32 -16.78
CA ASN A 882 3.12 -15.90 -18.11
C ASN A 882 1.81 -16.34 -18.80
N ARG A 883 1.86 -16.43 -20.13
CA ARG A 883 0.70 -16.81 -20.96
C ARG A 883 0.35 -18.31 -20.96
N ALA A 884 1.00 -19.12 -20.15
CA ALA A 884 0.85 -20.57 -20.21
C ALA A 884 -0.55 -20.99 -19.72
N VAL A 885 -1.17 -21.91 -20.47
CA VAL A 885 -2.52 -22.43 -20.20
C VAL A 885 -2.53 -23.94 -20.36
N THR A 886 -3.44 -24.61 -19.65
CA THR A 886 -3.70 -26.05 -19.79
C THR A 886 -4.53 -26.34 -21.04
N THR A 887 -5.57 -25.53 -21.28
CA THR A 887 -6.48 -25.67 -22.43
C THR A 887 -7.02 -24.31 -22.88
N ARG A 888 -7.52 -24.24 -24.11
CA ARG A 888 -8.30 -23.08 -24.62
C ARG A 888 -9.80 -23.34 -24.65
N ASP A 889 -10.19 -24.60 -24.52
CA ASP A 889 -11.60 -25.00 -24.49
C ASP A 889 -12.16 -24.85 -23.07
N THR A 890 -13.48 -24.72 -22.96
CA THR A 890 -14.20 -24.71 -21.66
C THR A 890 -14.46 -26.11 -21.11
N THR A 891 -13.73 -27.10 -21.63
CA THR A 891 -13.76 -28.49 -21.20
C THR A 891 -12.35 -29.06 -21.16
N PHE A 892 -12.05 -29.91 -20.18
CA PHE A 892 -10.75 -30.59 -20.09
C PHE A 892 -10.90 -31.95 -19.40
N THR A 893 -10.18 -32.96 -19.87
CA THR A 893 -10.16 -34.27 -19.22
C THR A 893 -8.83 -34.47 -18.50
N VAL A 894 -8.91 -34.75 -17.20
CA VAL A 894 -7.75 -35.18 -16.40
C VAL A 894 -7.72 -36.70 -16.38
N ASP A 895 -6.71 -37.30 -16.99
CA ASP A 895 -6.56 -38.75 -17.11
C ASP A 895 -5.55 -39.32 -16.09
N GLY A 896 -5.60 -40.65 -15.90
CA GLY A 896 -4.59 -41.39 -15.13
C GLY A 896 -4.63 -41.14 -13.62
N LEU A 897 -5.78 -40.73 -13.09
CA LEU A 897 -5.98 -40.52 -11.67
C LEU A 897 -6.11 -41.86 -10.93
N ASP A 898 -5.43 -41.94 -9.79
CA ASP A 898 -5.59 -43.04 -8.85
C ASP A 898 -6.93 -42.95 -8.10
N GLN A 899 -7.22 -43.95 -7.27
CA GLN A 899 -8.38 -43.90 -6.39
C GLN A 899 -8.12 -42.91 -5.25
N GLY A 900 -9.07 -42.03 -4.99
CA GLY A 900 -8.92 -41.01 -3.96
C GLY A 900 -9.92 -39.87 -4.12
N ASP A 901 -9.85 -38.94 -3.17
CA ASP A 901 -10.59 -37.69 -3.23
C ASP A 901 -9.71 -36.61 -3.88
N TYR A 902 -10.30 -35.88 -4.82
CA TYR A 902 -9.62 -34.85 -5.59
C TYR A 902 -10.41 -33.55 -5.58
N THR A 903 -9.71 -32.44 -5.38
CA THR A 903 -10.25 -31.09 -5.62
C THR A 903 -9.79 -30.61 -6.98
N PHE A 904 -10.71 -30.19 -7.83
CA PHE A 904 -10.41 -29.56 -9.10
C PHE A 904 -10.69 -28.06 -9.02
N LYS A 905 -9.85 -27.24 -9.63
CA LYS A 905 -10.06 -25.79 -9.79
C LYS A 905 -9.70 -25.38 -11.20
N VAL A 906 -10.41 -24.42 -11.76
CA VAL A 906 -10.09 -23.82 -13.06
C VAL A 906 -9.90 -22.32 -12.92
N GLU A 907 -8.82 -21.80 -13.50
CA GLU A 907 -8.54 -20.37 -13.58
C GLU A 907 -8.52 -19.92 -15.04
N ALA A 908 -9.08 -18.75 -15.34
CA ALA A 908 -9.01 -18.11 -16.64
C ALA A 908 -7.78 -17.21 -16.76
N VAL A 909 -7.23 -17.13 -17.97
CA VAL A 909 -6.10 -16.26 -18.31
C VAL A 909 -6.55 -15.21 -19.31
N GLY A 910 -6.41 -13.95 -18.93
CA GLY A 910 -6.68 -12.77 -19.72
C GLY A 910 -5.39 -12.18 -20.28
N ARG A 911 -5.51 -11.52 -21.42
CA ARG A 911 -4.44 -10.75 -22.07
C ARG A 911 -4.96 -9.35 -22.40
N GLY A 912 -4.28 -8.35 -21.86
CA GLY A 912 -4.48 -6.94 -22.19
C GLY A 912 -3.22 -6.30 -22.78
N VAL A 913 -3.33 -5.02 -23.08
CA VAL A 913 -2.22 -4.19 -23.56
C VAL A 913 -2.05 -2.99 -22.65
N LYS A 914 -0.81 -2.70 -22.26
CA LYS A 914 -0.39 -1.47 -21.59
C LYS A 914 0.49 -0.63 -22.51
N LEU A 915 0.59 0.66 -22.22
CA LEU A 915 1.55 1.55 -22.88
C LEU A 915 2.72 1.80 -21.93
N SER A 916 3.93 1.64 -22.47
CA SER A 916 5.18 1.86 -21.74
C SER A 916 6.04 2.88 -22.47
N LYS A 917 6.70 3.76 -21.72
CA LYS A 917 7.54 4.83 -22.29
C LYS A 917 8.87 4.28 -22.81
N ARG A 918 9.28 4.76 -23.99
CA ARG A 918 10.55 4.48 -24.65
C ARG A 918 11.06 5.76 -25.29
N GLU A 919 11.35 6.74 -24.44
CA GLU A 919 11.72 8.11 -24.84
C GLU A 919 12.92 8.13 -25.79
N ARG A 920 13.87 7.21 -25.61
CA ARG A 920 15.06 7.13 -26.48
C ARG A 920 14.72 6.72 -27.91
N LEU A 921 13.56 6.10 -28.12
CA LEU A 921 13.04 5.63 -29.40
C LEU A 921 11.98 6.58 -29.99
N ALA A 922 11.75 7.76 -29.41
CA ALA A 922 10.69 8.69 -29.85
C ALA A 922 10.75 9.09 -31.34
N SER A 923 11.91 9.00 -31.99
CA SER A 923 12.05 9.26 -33.44
C SER A 923 11.65 8.06 -34.33
N GLN A 924 11.42 6.89 -33.74
CA GLN A 924 11.20 5.61 -34.42
C GLN A 924 9.80 5.05 -34.18
N ILE A 925 9.19 5.41 -33.04
CA ILE A 925 7.86 4.96 -32.64
C ILE A 925 6.98 6.18 -32.30
N PRO A 926 5.67 6.13 -32.61
CA PRO A 926 4.76 7.24 -32.30
C PRO A 926 4.82 7.61 -30.82
N ASN A 927 5.01 8.90 -30.53
CA ASN A 927 5.01 9.47 -29.18
C ASN A 927 6.00 8.83 -28.17
N GLY A 928 6.96 8.02 -28.63
CA GLY A 928 7.84 7.30 -27.72
C GLY A 928 7.11 6.27 -26.85
N LEU A 929 5.97 5.73 -27.30
CA LEU A 929 5.18 4.72 -26.57
C LEU A 929 5.20 3.37 -27.29
N VAL A 930 5.38 2.30 -26.53
CA VAL A 930 5.28 0.92 -27.00
C VAL A 930 4.15 0.20 -26.29
N GLU A 931 3.40 -0.59 -27.06
CA GLU A 931 2.42 -1.54 -26.53
C GLU A 931 3.15 -2.74 -25.91
N VAL A 932 2.82 -3.05 -24.65
CA VAL A 932 3.35 -4.20 -23.92
C VAL A 932 2.19 -5.12 -23.57
N GLU A 933 2.30 -6.40 -23.93
CA GLU A 933 1.32 -7.41 -23.52
C GLU A 933 1.39 -7.61 -22.01
N GLU A 934 0.24 -7.53 -21.34
CA GLU A 934 0.08 -7.88 -19.93
C GLU A 934 -0.89 -9.06 -19.83
N PHE A 935 -0.58 -10.02 -18.97
CA PHE A 935 -1.45 -11.14 -18.67
C PHE A 935 -2.04 -10.98 -17.26
N ARG A 936 -3.27 -11.44 -17.06
CA ARG A 936 -3.96 -11.45 -15.76
C ARG A 936 -4.70 -12.77 -15.58
N TRP A 937 -4.85 -13.24 -14.34
CA TRP A 937 -5.45 -14.55 -14.05
C TRP A 937 -6.53 -14.40 -13.00
N SER A 938 -7.60 -15.19 -13.14
CA SER A 938 -8.55 -15.37 -12.06
C SER A 938 -7.88 -16.19 -10.96
N GLY A 939 -7.62 -15.63 -9.78
CA GLY A 939 -7.07 -16.42 -8.67
C GLY A 939 -8.14 -17.26 -7.96
N SER A 940 -9.37 -16.75 -7.93
CA SER A 940 -10.58 -17.47 -7.59
C SER A 940 -11.27 -17.95 -8.87
N GLY A 941 -11.55 -19.24 -8.91
CA GLY A 941 -12.22 -19.85 -10.04
C GLY A 941 -13.07 -21.00 -9.55
N PRO A 942 -14.02 -21.49 -10.37
CA PRO A 942 -14.92 -22.52 -9.95
C PRO A 942 -14.13 -23.77 -9.59
N SER A 943 -14.48 -24.36 -8.46
CA SER A 943 -13.86 -25.56 -7.93
C SER A 943 -14.90 -26.59 -7.56
N THR A 944 -14.50 -27.85 -7.55
CA THR A 944 -15.37 -28.96 -7.16
C THR A 944 -14.55 -30.12 -6.60
N GLU A 945 -15.13 -30.87 -5.68
CA GLU A 945 -14.53 -32.07 -5.11
C GLU A 945 -15.13 -33.31 -5.75
N VAL A 946 -14.28 -34.27 -6.09
CA VAL A 946 -14.66 -35.51 -6.76
C VAL A 946 -13.94 -36.67 -6.11
N SER A 947 -14.71 -37.66 -5.66
CA SER A 947 -14.17 -38.94 -5.21
C SER A 947 -14.08 -39.92 -6.37
N LEU A 948 -12.86 -40.30 -6.78
CA LEU A 948 -12.62 -41.47 -7.60
C LEU A 948 -12.63 -42.71 -6.71
N THR A 949 -13.82 -43.16 -6.35
CA THR A 949 -13.97 -44.53 -5.84
C THR A 949 -13.82 -45.46 -7.02
N ALA A 950 -12.98 -46.49 -6.92
CA ALA A 950 -12.99 -47.49 -7.97
C ALA A 950 -14.41 -48.00 -8.16
N ASP A 951 -14.77 -48.19 -9.42
CA ASP A 951 -15.86 -49.08 -9.79
C ASP A 951 -15.40 -50.51 -9.47
N VAL A 952 -15.06 -50.79 -8.21
CA VAL A 952 -14.60 -52.08 -7.74
C VAL A 952 -15.78 -53.01 -7.97
N SER A 953 -15.58 -53.98 -8.85
CA SER A 953 -16.42 -55.16 -8.91
C SER A 953 -15.69 -56.33 -8.24
N ALA A 954 -16.45 -57.32 -7.80
CA ALA A 954 -15.93 -58.59 -7.34
C ALA A 954 -15.17 -59.32 -8.45
N ALA A 955 -15.41 -59.02 -9.73
CA ALA A 955 -14.60 -59.52 -10.84
C ALA A 955 -13.18 -58.92 -10.82
N ASP A 956 -13.05 -57.62 -10.56
CA ASP A 956 -11.74 -56.95 -10.46
C ASP A 956 -10.97 -57.41 -9.24
N MET A 957 -11.66 -57.54 -8.09
CA MET A 957 -11.07 -58.10 -6.88
C MET A 957 -10.59 -59.54 -7.10
N LYS A 958 -11.33 -60.33 -7.88
CA LYS A 958 -10.93 -61.70 -8.20
C LYS A 958 -9.65 -61.72 -9.04
N ALA A 959 -9.56 -60.86 -10.06
CA ALA A 959 -8.35 -60.71 -10.86
C ALA A 959 -7.16 -60.22 -10.02
N LEU A 960 -7.39 -59.38 -9.02
CA LEU A 960 -6.36 -58.94 -8.08
C LEU A 960 -5.84 -60.10 -7.22
N VAL A 961 -6.72 -60.97 -6.71
CA VAL A 961 -6.31 -62.20 -5.99
C VAL A 961 -5.48 -63.10 -6.89
N GLU A 962 -5.90 -63.31 -8.14
CA GLU A 962 -5.15 -64.14 -9.10
C GLU A 962 -3.74 -63.58 -9.35
N ARG A 963 -3.59 -62.25 -9.50
CA ARG A 963 -2.26 -61.59 -9.63
C ARG A 963 -1.40 -61.73 -8.38
N PHE A 964 -1.98 -61.65 -7.19
CA PHE A 964 -1.26 -61.86 -5.94
C PHE A 964 -0.83 -63.32 -5.78
N GLU A 965 -1.64 -64.29 -6.23
CA GLU A 965 -1.24 -65.70 -6.31
C GLU A 965 -0.04 -65.90 -7.25
N GLU A 966 -0.04 -65.28 -8.43
CA GLU A 966 1.08 -65.32 -9.37
C GLU A 966 2.38 -64.72 -8.82
N LYS A 967 2.25 -63.70 -7.97
CA LYS A 967 3.38 -63.04 -7.29
C LYS A 967 3.85 -63.76 -6.01
N GLY A 968 3.19 -64.85 -5.62
CA GLY A 968 3.56 -65.62 -4.43
C GLY A 968 3.20 -64.93 -3.11
N GLU A 969 2.23 -64.02 -3.12
CA GLU A 969 1.77 -63.25 -1.95
C GLU A 969 0.84 -64.08 -1.03
N PHE A 970 0.62 -65.36 -1.34
CA PHE A 970 -0.14 -66.32 -0.54
C PHE A 970 0.73 -67.52 -0.17
N ALA A 971 0.57 -68.02 1.07
CA ALA A 971 1.34 -69.15 1.57
C ALA A 971 1.05 -70.48 0.83
N ASN A 972 -0.14 -70.61 0.22
CA ASN A 972 -0.53 -71.75 -0.59
C ASN A 972 -1.71 -71.40 -1.53
N ARG A 973 -1.95 -72.26 -2.53
CA ARG A 973 -3.05 -72.08 -3.50
C ARG A 973 -4.45 -72.12 -2.89
N ASP A 974 -4.63 -72.80 -1.76
CA ASP A 974 -5.95 -72.91 -1.13
C ASP A 974 -6.39 -71.58 -0.48
N ALA A 975 -5.44 -70.79 0.03
CA ALA A 975 -5.69 -69.44 0.54
C ALA A 975 -6.25 -68.51 -0.57
N ALA A 976 -5.54 -68.39 -1.70
CA ALA A 976 -5.99 -67.62 -2.86
C ALA A 976 -7.33 -68.15 -3.43
N ARG A 977 -7.45 -69.47 -3.59
CA ARG A 977 -8.65 -70.12 -4.13
C ARG A 977 -9.90 -69.85 -3.30
N SER A 978 -9.77 -69.82 -1.97
CA SER A 978 -10.92 -69.55 -1.08
C SER A 978 -11.46 -68.13 -1.26
N LEU A 979 -10.58 -67.13 -1.43
CA LEU A 979 -10.95 -65.75 -1.75
C LEU A 979 -11.60 -65.65 -3.14
N ILE A 980 -11.05 -66.33 -4.15
CA ILE A 980 -11.58 -66.38 -5.52
C ILE A 980 -13.01 -66.95 -5.57
N ILE A 981 -13.25 -68.06 -4.84
CA ILE A 981 -14.59 -68.68 -4.77
C ILE A 981 -15.58 -67.71 -4.14
N HIS A 982 -15.16 -67.03 -3.07
CA HIS A 982 -16.02 -66.07 -2.37
C HIS A 982 -16.37 -64.89 -3.27
N LEU A 983 -15.39 -64.30 -3.96
CA LEU A 983 -15.61 -63.19 -4.90
C LEU A 983 -16.43 -63.61 -6.12
N THR A 984 -16.31 -64.85 -6.59
CA THR A 984 -17.17 -65.38 -7.67
C THR A 984 -18.66 -65.38 -7.27
N ALA A 985 -18.96 -65.67 -6.00
CA ALA A 985 -20.33 -65.58 -5.49
C ALA A 985 -20.81 -64.12 -5.39
N VAL A 986 -19.92 -63.20 -5.02
CA VAL A 986 -20.23 -61.76 -4.95
C VAL A 986 -20.48 -61.19 -6.34
N ASP A 987 -19.65 -61.51 -7.34
CA ASP A 987 -19.82 -61.08 -8.75
C ASP A 987 -21.19 -61.51 -9.29
N HIS A 988 -21.65 -62.72 -8.95
CA HIS A 988 -22.99 -63.17 -9.32
C HIS A 988 -24.12 -62.35 -8.66
N PHE A 989 -23.91 -61.84 -7.45
CA PHE A 989 -24.88 -60.94 -6.79
C PHE A 989 -24.83 -59.52 -7.36
N GLU A 990 -23.64 -59.02 -7.70
CA GLU A 990 -23.49 -57.72 -8.36
C GLU A 990 -24.16 -57.67 -9.73
N ARG A 991 -23.96 -58.69 -10.57
CA ARG A 991 -24.62 -58.80 -11.89
C ARG A 991 -26.15 -58.90 -11.83
N ARG A 992 -26.71 -59.13 -10.64
CA ARG A 992 -28.16 -59.22 -10.39
C ARG A 992 -28.67 -58.02 -9.57
N GLU A 993 -27.83 -57.02 -9.35
CA GLU A 993 -28.14 -55.82 -8.57
C GLU A 993 -28.67 -56.14 -7.16
N ALA A 994 -28.21 -57.25 -6.57
CA ALA A 994 -28.69 -57.73 -5.27
C ALA A 994 -27.89 -57.10 -4.12
N ALA A 995 -28.02 -55.78 -3.95
CA ALA A 995 -27.21 -54.95 -3.05
C ALA A 995 -27.05 -55.50 -1.62
N GLU A 996 -28.14 -55.91 -0.95
CA GLU A 996 -28.07 -56.49 0.41
C GLU A 996 -27.19 -57.74 0.48
N LYS A 997 -27.22 -58.57 -0.58
CA LYS A 997 -26.43 -59.80 -0.64
C LYS A 997 -24.96 -59.50 -0.90
N VAL A 998 -24.66 -58.52 -1.75
CA VAL A 998 -23.29 -58.06 -2.01
C VAL A 998 -22.65 -57.58 -0.70
N VAL A 999 -23.29 -56.64 0.00
CA VAL A 999 -22.81 -56.08 1.27
C VAL A 999 -22.62 -57.19 2.32
N LYS A 1000 -23.60 -58.09 2.47
CA LYS A 1000 -23.53 -59.20 3.43
C LYS A 1000 -22.37 -60.16 3.14
N HIS A 1001 -22.14 -60.48 1.87
CA HIS A 1001 -21.06 -61.39 1.49
C HIS A 1001 -19.69 -60.70 1.59
N MET A 1002 -19.58 -59.42 1.28
CA MET A 1002 -18.32 -58.68 1.45
C MET A 1002 -17.92 -58.50 2.92
N LYS A 1003 -18.88 -58.32 3.84
CA LYS A 1003 -18.59 -58.38 5.29
C LYS A 1003 -17.96 -59.71 5.71
N ARG A 1004 -18.39 -60.83 5.12
CA ARG A 1004 -17.79 -62.15 5.37
C ARG A 1004 -16.46 -62.33 4.63
N PHE A 1005 -16.28 -61.68 3.49
CA PHE A 1005 -15.02 -61.69 2.76
C PHE A 1005 -13.92 -61.01 3.59
N LYS A 1006 -14.20 -59.88 4.24
CA LYS A 1006 -13.27 -59.23 5.17
C LYS A 1006 -12.87 -60.14 6.34
N VAL A 1007 -13.84 -60.81 6.97
CA VAL A 1007 -13.53 -61.80 8.03
C VAL A 1007 -12.62 -62.92 7.52
N LEU A 1008 -12.78 -63.35 6.27
CA LEU A 1008 -11.90 -64.34 5.65
C LEU A 1008 -10.49 -63.79 5.40
N LEU A 1009 -10.36 -62.53 4.97
CA LEU A 1009 -9.07 -61.84 4.84
C LEU A 1009 -8.37 -61.70 6.19
N ASP A 1010 -9.07 -61.25 7.23
CA ASP A 1010 -8.51 -61.08 8.58
C ASP A 1010 -7.99 -62.43 9.11
N HIS A 1011 -8.76 -63.50 8.92
CA HIS A 1011 -8.34 -64.85 9.28
C HIS A 1011 -7.09 -65.32 8.50
N GLN A 1012 -6.97 -64.95 7.23
CA GLN A 1012 -5.78 -65.28 6.44
C GLN A 1012 -4.57 -64.46 6.89
N GLN A 1013 -4.75 -63.20 7.28
CA GLN A 1013 -3.67 -62.35 7.79
C GLN A 1013 -3.16 -62.85 9.14
N ASP A 1014 -4.05 -63.14 10.09
CA ASP A 1014 -3.72 -63.73 11.39
C ASP A 1014 -2.99 -65.08 11.27
N GLY A 1015 -3.32 -65.84 10.22
CA GLY A 1015 -2.71 -67.13 9.91
C GLY A 1015 -1.45 -67.07 9.07
N GLU A 1016 -0.93 -65.87 8.76
CA GLU A 1016 0.20 -65.65 7.85
C GLU A 1016 0.03 -66.32 6.46
N LEU A 1017 -1.23 -66.48 6.01
CA LEU A 1017 -1.57 -67.15 4.74
C LEU A 1017 -1.58 -66.19 3.54
N ILE A 1018 -1.58 -64.90 3.80
CA ILE A 1018 -1.53 -63.80 2.84
C ILE A 1018 -0.50 -62.78 3.33
N SER A 1019 0.19 -62.09 2.42
CA SER A 1019 1.10 -61.01 2.79
C SER A 1019 0.34 -59.75 3.25
N GLU A 1020 0.97 -58.96 4.12
CA GLU A 1020 0.44 -57.67 4.59
C GLU A 1020 0.04 -56.75 3.41
N ARG A 1021 0.85 -56.73 2.34
CA ARG A 1021 0.57 -55.95 1.13
C ARG A 1021 -0.72 -56.41 0.43
N ALA A 1022 -0.89 -57.71 0.23
CA ALA A 1022 -2.06 -58.25 -0.44
C ALA A 1022 -3.32 -58.13 0.44
N PHE A 1023 -3.18 -58.29 1.76
CA PHE A 1023 -4.24 -58.06 2.73
C PHE A 1023 -4.75 -56.63 2.70
N GLN A 1024 -3.86 -55.63 2.86
CA GLN A 1024 -4.25 -54.21 2.86
C GLN A 1024 -4.95 -53.81 1.56
N ALA A 1025 -4.43 -54.26 0.42
CA ALA A 1025 -5.03 -53.99 -0.89
C ALA A 1025 -6.45 -54.58 -1.03
N LEU A 1026 -6.62 -55.88 -0.71
CA LEU A 1026 -7.92 -56.56 -0.83
C LEU A 1026 -8.94 -56.08 0.20
N HIS A 1027 -8.48 -55.73 1.40
CA HIS A 1027 -9.33 -55.18 2.46
C HIS A 1027 -9.86 -53.80 2.07
N SER A 1028 -9.01 -52.93 1.51
CA SER A 1028 -9.41 -51.63 0.98
C SER A 1028 -10.44 -51.76 -0.16
N HIS A 1029 -10.21 -52.67 -1.12
CA HIS A 1029 -11.16 -52.92 -2.21
C HIS A 1029 -12.49 -53.50 -1.70
N ALA A 1030 -12.46 -54.32 -0.63
CA ALA A 1030 -13.67 -54.84 -0.02
C ALA A 1030 -14.53 -53.72 0.59
N ASP A 1031 -13.89 -52.75 1.24
CA ASP A 1031 -14.55 -51.58 1.82
C ASP A 1031 -15.16 -50.67 0.74
N ALA A 1032 -14.43 -50.44 -0.36
CA ALA A 1032 -14.93 -49.66 -1.50
C ALA A 1032 -16.16 -50.33 -2.14
N LEU A 1033 -16.10 -51.64 -2.42
CA LEU A 1033 -17.22 -52.39 -2.98
C LEU A 1033 -18.44 -52.41 -2.03
N MET A 1034 -18.21 -52.53 -0.72
CA MET A 1034 -19.29 -52.43 0.26
C MET A 1034 -19.94 -51.05 0.27
N LYS A 1035 -19.14 -49.97 0.32
CA LYS A 1035 -19.63 -48.59 0.34
C LYS A 1035 -20.49 -48.29 -0.90
N LYS A 1036 -20.06 -48.73 -2.08
CA LYS A 1036 -20.80 -48.63 -3.35
C LYS A 1036 -22.20 -49.23 -3.26
N TRP A 1037 -22.31 -50.47 -2.78
CA TRP A 1037 -23.61 -51.15 -2.70
C TRP A 1037 -24.45 -50.74 -1.47
N GLU A 1038 -23.83 -50.27 -0.38
CA GLU A 1038 -24.56 -49.65 0.74
C GLU A 1038 -25.21 -48.32 0.36
N GLN A 1039 -24.61 -47.54 -0.55
CA GLN A 1039 -25.22 -46.33 -1.11
C GLN A 1039 -26.45 -46.66 -1.97
N SER A 1040 -26.42 -47.76 -2.75
CA SER A 1040 -27.58 -48.20 -3.57
C SER A 1040 -28.79 -48.72 -2.77
N LEU A 1041 -28.61 -48.96 -1.46
CA LEU A 1041 -29.67 -49.38 -0.53
C LEU A 1041 -30.35 -48.18 0.17
N ARG A 1042 -29.79 -46.97 0.02
CA ARG A 1042 -30.38 -45.71 0.49
C ARG A 1042 -31.19 -45.09 -0.64
#